data_AF-A0A395MPF2-F1
#
_entry.id   AF-A0A395MPF2-F1
#
_cell.length_a   1.000
_cell.length_b   1.000
_cell.length_c   1.000
_cell.angle_alpha   90.00
_cell.angle_beta   90.00
_cell.angle_gamma   90.00
#
_symmetry.space_group_name_H-M   'P 1'
#
loop_
_entity.id
_entity.type
_entity.pdbx_description
1 polymer ?
#
loop_
_entity_poly.entity_id
_entity_poly.type
_entity_poly.pdbx_seq_one_letter_code
_entity_poly.pdbx_strand_id
1 'polypeptide(L)'
;MDNTKDDGGAISPKRSMDISVPKAEMNADELRLAQMGHTQELNRHFSTLSLIGLASTTTISWTGLGLGLITEIGAGGPGAVIYGFILVTILQCFLGASLAEFVSSYPTEGGMYHWIAAVAPRRTTGILSFLTGWFSVLGWIFTTASTNIIYAQILMALIALYTPDLEIKAWQTFIVYEGLNLLTAGVVMFGNKIIPALNRFSLFYLQIGWLVVLITVVACAPTHRDPEFVFRTWINKTGWENNAICFITGLVNPLYSLGGLDGVTHITEEMPNPSRNAPLAIAITLVIAFCTGITYLISLMFSIQDFDQLTSGNTGMPLAELFRQVTQRTGGAFGLLFILFIALGPCVISSQLSTGRVFWAFSRDGAMPFSKVWSKVHSSLKMPFNAQLAVTAVIAALGCLYLGSSTAFNSLLGTAVTINNISYMFPILTNLITGRKNMHKGVFHMGPTIGPIVNAVTVCWLTFAIIFFSFPYVMPVEAANMNYTSVVVGGLAILIASHYSNEWKMMSDSEAIELQNSQRSAPSTEKGSVWQPLVESESGHDISGRSSVRHLEPSHVETPENEDHSKGKGYRRILSLIPRIPPLVGHLALVHIPPVAITLAVLSLYIANVRWSNPTNNALNALQFAAKVHEALIIVSIGNILLGRINHHLLNKGDSLPLGFLPSPLLLNSPFLYLISSELWAPILSSRGQHRTRKATGAMILLSAILCIAASPLSAITMIPRQGWRLVPEFRPFGIPDWMTTYTTGTLYNTDLDAEAVPDHNVTRDSEWYTKPSQRSVLETAIRRLSSGYRPLTNVTYSNFGATGRPMSYRTLSSGGTVATCPPSAVALQLASTYARSGEILKAGNKEAGTTTLSKWKQPLVVTQCTQTRLQDGGIAEFRLNSPYWEQSQGHYQSMEIRSSQHPWLLDVAKNMSNSSGPLGYSFLNIKGANELPISTDIMFASVINETTLVNETELRVVPLQPPEICFTLCLISARWTEADIWIEPERSSDALSHFDFTNGKNEGNITDYFGTRDFINIQEDWMTGIGSVPTTSANRSSYEEAMDFCMISRKKSDSDSNCLETFLAMHVTDAIAELGEFQKGEFITSVRDYEEANVIGYTRYVYIYSYGFGTSIGIPIAFSVLLFHVLVVLVYIPLLFFSEHLRSRPGWSSLGDLLVLTLNSDVEEDLTKGKASERWTKPVVVRDLGHTGRKDIVVGDVRNNMD
;
A
#
# COMPACT_ATOMS: atom_id res chain seq x y z
N MET A 1 16.07 68.71 -55.17
CA MET A 1 15.20 67.91 -56.05
C MET A 1 14.25 67.15 -55.16
N ASP A 2 12.98 67.47 -54.95
CA ASP A 2 12.07 68.60 -55.24
C ASP A 2 10.85 68.28 -54.32
N ASN A 3 10.45 69.13 -53.35
CA ASN A 3 9.31 70.08 -53.40
C ASN A 3 7.98 69.45 -53.92
N THR A 4 6.78 69.60 -53.35
CA THR A 4 6.08 70.60 -52.49
C THR A 4 4.71 69.97 -52.10
N LYS A 5 4.17 70.03 -50.88
CA LYS A 5 3.51 71.12 -50.10
C LYS A 5 2.05 71.46 -50.47
N ASP A 6 1.23 71.39 -49.39
CA ASP A 6 0.01 72.11 -48.99
C ASP A 6 -1.32 71.98 -49.76
N ASP A 7 -2.36 71.56 -49.02
CA ASP A 7 -3.58 72.36 -48.82
C ASP A 7 -4.32 71.97 -47.52
N GLY A 8 -4.70 72.97 -46.74
CA GLY A 8 -5.41 72.85 -45.46
C GLY A 8 -6.88 73.30 -45.53
N GLY A 9 -7.71 72.79 -44.61
CA GLY A 9 -9.09 73.26 -44.40
C GLY A 9 -9.79 72.54 -43.23
N ALA A 10 -10.36 73.32 -42.31
CA ALA A 10 -10.77 72.92 -40.96
C ALA A 10 -12.27 72.55 -40.77
N ILE A 11 -12.48 71.60 -39.86
CA ILE A 11 -13.52 71.40 -38.82
C ILE A 11 -14.94 71.99 -39.03
N SER A 12 -15.94 71.09 -39.09
CA SER A 12 -17.37 71.35 -38.78
C SER A 12 -17.91 70.30 -37.77
N PRO A 13 -18.92 70.62 -36.93
CA PRO A 13 -19.34 69.77 -35.83
C PRO A 13 -20.27 68.64 -36.31
N LYS A 14 -19.95 67.39 -35.95
CA LYS A 14 -20.77 66.22 -36.27
C LYS A 14 -22.06 66.21 -35.44
N ARG A 15 -23.16 66.33 -36.19
CA ARG A 15 -24.53 65.95 -35.87
C ARG A 15 -24.56 64.58 -35.16
N SER A 16 -25.16 64.54 -33.97
CA SER A 16 -25.45 63.33 -33.20
C SER A 16 -26.34 62.41 -34.04
N MET A 17 -25.75 61.32 -34.52
CA MET A 17 -26.45 60.24 -35.18
C MET A 17 -26.90 59.29 -34.07
N ASP A 18 -28.22 59.24 -33.81
CA ASP A 18 -28.85 58.23 -32.97
C ASP A 18 -28.45 56.85 -33.49
N ILE A 19 -27.51 56.21 -32.80
CA ILE A 19 -27.27 54.78 -32.95
C ILE A 19 -28.39 54.09 -32.20
N SER A 20 -29.48 53.81 -32.92
CA SER A 20 -30.42 52.79 -32.53
C SER A 20 -29.68 51.44 -32.51
N VAL A 21 -29.17 51.08 -31.33
CA VAL A 21 -28.74 49.70 -31.07
C VAL A 21 -29.97 48.82 -31.29
N PRO A 22 -29.95 47.86 -32.23
CA PRO A 22 -31.05 46.91 -32.33
C PRO A 22 -31.07 46.13 -31.02
N LYS A 23 -32.10 46.35 -30.19
CA LYS A 23 -32.43 45.42 -29.10
C LYS A 23 -32.75 44.09 -29.77
N ALA A 24 -31.79 43.16 -29.78
CA ALA A 24 -32.08 41.77 -30.08
C ALA A 24 -33.19 41.34 -29.12
N GLU A 25 -34.33 40.87 -29.64
CA GLU A 25 -35.38 40.29 -28.83
C GLU A 25 -34.77 39.15 -28.01
N MET A 26 -34.63 39.35 -26.70
CA MET A 26 -34.17 38.29 -25.81
C MET A 26 -35.14 37.13 -25.88
N ASN A 27 -34.63 35.92 -26.12
CA ASN A 27 -35.45 34.72 -26.16
C ASN A 27 -36.14 34.52 -24.79
N ALA A 28 -37.36 33.99 -24.74
CA ALA A 28 -38.13 33.81 -23.50
C ALA A 28 -37.36 33.04 -22.41
N ASP A 29 -36.48 32.12 -22.80
CA ASP A 29 -35.60 31.38 -21.88
C ASP A 29 -34.41 32.23 -21.39
N GLU A 30 -33.83 33.10 -22.23
CA GLU A 30 -32.79 34.05 -21.82
C GLU A 30 -33.37 35.09 -20.86
N LEU A 31 -34.60 35.53 -21.12
CA LEU A 31 -35.36 36.40 -20.23
C LEU A 31 -35.63 35.71 -18.87
N ARG A 32 -35.97 34.42 -18.86
CA ARG A 32 -36.14 33.65 -17.61
C ARG A 32 -34.83 33.46 -16.85
N LEU A 33 -33.72 33.19 -17.53
CA LEU A 33 -32.40 33.11 -16.90
C LEU A 33 -32.01 34.46 -16.28
N ALA A 34 -32.26 35.56 -16.99
CA ALA A 34 -32.05 36.91 -16.49
C ALA A 34 -32.96 37.26 -15.30
N GLN A 35 -34.21 36.79 -15.28
CA GLN A 35 -35.12 36.93 -14.12
C GLN A 35 -34.60 36.20 -12.87
N MET A 36 -33.77 35.17 -13.04
CA MET A 36 -33.10 34.46 -11.94
C MET A 36 -31.74 35.08 -11.56
N GLY A 37 -31.34 36.19 -12.21
CA GLY A 37 -30.10 36.90 -11.90
C GLY A 37 -28.87 36.43 -12.69
N HIS A 38 -29.03 35.58 -13.71
CA HIS A 38 -27.92 35.04 -14.49
C HIS A 38 -27.94 35.54 -15.95
N THR A 39 -26.75 35.85 -16.49
CA THR A 39 -26.56 36.12 -17.92
C THR A 39 -26.20 34.84 -18.66
N GLN A 40 -26.76 34.66 -19.85
CA GLN A 40 -26.43 33.52 -20.73
C GLN A 40 -24.97 33.63 -21.22
N GLU A 41 -24.06 32.83 -20.68
CA GLU A 41 -22.63 32.83 -21.06
C GLU A 41 -22.26 31.72 -22.06
N LEU A 42 -23.06 30.65 -22.13
CA LEU A 42 -22.81 29.47 -22.96
C LEU A 42 -23.70 29.44 -24.21
N ASN A 43 -23.17 28.86 -25.29
CA ASN A 43 -23.87 28.81 -26.58
C ASN A 43 -24.82 27.61 -26.66
N ARG A 44 -26.06 27.84 -27.10
CA ARG A 44 -27.03 26.77 -27.36
C ARG A 44 -26.68 26.03 -28.66
N HIS A 45 -26.17 24.81 -28.54
CA HIS A 45 -25.70 24.03 -29.68
C HIS A 45 -26.12 22.55 -29.64
N PHE A 46 -26.82 22.12 -28.58
CA PHE A 46 -27.41 20.80 -28.49
C PHE A 46 -28.73 20.70 -29.28
N SER A 47 -29.00 19.53 -29.86
CA SER A 47 -30.32 19.17 -30.40
C SER A 47 -31.07 18.26 -29.43
N THR A 48 -32.39 18.17 -29.54
CA THR A 48 -33.21 17.26 -28.69
C THR A 48 -32.71 15.82 -28.74
N LEU A 49 -32.32 15.33 -29.91
CA LEU A 49 -31.76 13.97 -30.07
C LEU A 49 -30.40 13.81 -29.36
N SER A 50 -29.55 14.84 -29.41
CA SER A 50 -28.28 14.87 -28.68
C SER A 50 -28.49 14.87 -27.16
N LEU A 51 -29.55 15.53 -26.68
CA LEU A 51 -29.90 15.60 -25.26
C LEU A 51 -30.45 14.27 -24.74
N ILE A 52 -31.31 13.61 -25.53
CA ILE A 52 -31.75 12.24 -25.23
C ILE A 52 -30.55 11.30 -25.23
N GLY A 53 -29.60 11.48 -26.16
CA GLY A 53 -28.34 10.75 -26.19
C GLY A 53 -27.54 10.92 -24.91
N LEU A 54 -27.29 12.17 -24.48
CA LEU A 54 -26.60 12.47 -23.23
C LEU A 54 -27.30 11.84 -22.02
N ALA A 55 -28.61 12.04 -21.90
CA ALA A 55 -29.37 11.48 -20.77
C ALA A 55 -29.29 9.94 -20.75
N SER A 56 -29.37 9.30 -21.93
CA SER A 56 -29.29 7.84 -22.06
C SER A 56 -27.88 7.29 -21.82
N THR A 57 -26.81 8.04 -22.15
CA THR A 57 -25.43 7.63 -21.86
C THR A 57 -25.09 7.81 -20.39
N THR A 58 -25.61 8.84 -19.74
CA THR A 58 -25.42 9.09 -18.32
C THR A 58 -26.11 8.02 -17.46
N THR A 59 -27.29 7.54 -17.86
CA THR A 59 -28.09 6.54 -17.14
C THR A 59 -27.74 5.10 -17.52
N ILE A 60 -26.44 4.81 -17.71
CA ILE A 60 -25.75 3.54 -18.04
C ILE A 60 -26.66 2.29 -18.01
N SER A 61 -27.61 2.17 -18.95
CA SER A 61 -28.85 1.42 -18.65
C SER A 61 -28.63 -0.09 -18.58
N TRP A 62 -28.61 -0.77 -19.71
CA TRP A 62 -28.35 -2.21 -19.78
C TRP A 62 -26.86 -2.52 -19.54
N THR A 63 -25.97 -1.61 -19.92
CA THR A 63 -24.52 -1.75 -19.73
C THR A 63 -24.15 -1.71 -18.24
N GLY A 64 -24.75 -0.81 -17.46
CA GLY A 64 -24.50 -0.70 -16.02
C GLY A 64 -24.99 -1.94 -15.27
N LEU A 65 -26.19 -2.41 -15.62
CA LEU A 65 -26.78 -3.61 -15.03
C LEU A 65 -25.87 -4.83 -15.21
N GLY A 66 -25.31 -5.02 -16.41
CA GLY A 66 -24.39 -6.10 -16.69
C GLY A 66 -23.08 -6.00 -15.90
N LEU A 67 -22.52 -4.79 -15.80
CA LEU A 67 -21.22 -4.56 -15.15
C LEU A 67 -21.30 -4.66 -13.63
N GLY A 68 -22.44 -4.28 -13.04
CA GLY A 68 -22.69 -4.43 -11.61
C GLY A 68 -23.26 -5.78 -11.19
N LEU A 69 -23.40 -6.76 -12.10
CA LEU A 69 -23.91 -8.10 -11.78
C LEU A 69 -23.20 -8.77 -10.61
N ILE A 70 -21.91 -8.46 -10.39
CA ILE A 70 -21.12 -9.04 -9.31
C ILE A 70 -21.72 -8.81 -7.91
N THR A 71 -22.40 -7.68 -7.68
CA THR A 71 -23.00 -7.37 -6.38
C THR A 71 -24.40 -7.97 -6.22
N GLU A 72 -25.08 -8.29 -7.32
CA GLU A 72 -26.48 -8.70 -7.31
C GLU A 72 -26.66 -10.22 -7.47
N ILE A 73 -25.77 -10.90 -8.19
CA ILE A 73 -25.80 -12.37 -8.40
C ILE A 73 -25.73 -13.11 -7.05
N GLY A 74 -24.91 -12.64 -6.11
CA GLY A 74 -24.83 -13.21 -4.76
C GLY A 74 -25.94 -12.74 -3.82
N ALA A 75 -26.62 -11.63 -4.15
CA ALA A 75 -27.57 -10.91 -3.31
C ALA A 75 -29.03 -11.18 -3.73
N GLY A 76 -29.40 -12.45 -3.83
CA GLY A 76 -30.75 -12.93 -4.15
C GLY A 76 -30.86 -13.66 -5.49
N GLY A 77 -29.81 -13.69 -6.32
CA GLY A 77 -29.74 -14.49 -7.53
C GLY A 77 -30.62 -13.97 -8.69
N PRO A 78 -30.98 -14.84 -9.66
CA PRO A 78 -31.71 -14.42 -10.87
C PRO A 78 -33.04 -13.70 -10.60
N GLY A 79 -33.80 -14.18 -9.60
CA GLY A 79 -35.06 -13.53 -9.22
C GLY A 79 -34.86 -12.12 -8.69
N ALA A 80 -33.85 -11.90 -7.84
CA ALA A 80 -33.53 -10.57 -7.32
C ALA A 80 -33.09 -9.60 -8.43
N VAL A 81 -32.27 -10.07 -9.37
CA VAL A 81 -31.80 -9.27 -10.51
C VAL A 81 -32.97 -8.72 -11.34
N ILE A 82 -33.97 -9.56 -11.64
CA ILE A 82 -35.11 -9.15 -12.48
C ILE A 82 -36.10 -8.28 -11.69
N TYR A 83 -36.59 -8.75 -10.55
CA TYR A 83 -37.61 -8.04 -9.80
C TYR A 83 -37.06 -6.78 -9.10
N GLY A 84 -35.79 -6.81 -8.70
CA GLY A 84 -35.07 -5.66 -8.17
C GLY A 84 -34.99 -4.53 -9.19
N PHE A 85 -34.62 -4.84 -10.43
CA PHE A 85 -34.61 -3.84 -11.51
C PHE A 85 -36.01 -3.27 -11.81
N ILE A 86 -37.06 -4.10 -11.86
CA ILE A 86 -38.44 -3.63 -12.07
C ILE A 86 -38.86 -2.67 -10.95
N LEU A 87 -38.65 -3.07 -9.69
CA LEU A 87 -38.99 -2.27 -8.52
C LEU A 87 -38.27 -0.92 -8.55
N VAL A 88 -36.94 -0.94 -8.74
CA VAL A 88 -36.13 0.28 -8.77
C VAL A 88 -36.53 1.17 -9.95
N THR A 89 -36.84 0.60 -11.12
CA THR A 89 -37.30 1.41 -12.26
C THR A 89 -38.59 2.15 -11.95
N ILE A 90 -39.59 1.47 -11.37
CA ILE A 90 -40.85 2.10 -10.97
C ILE A 90 -40.60 3.24 -9.99
N LEU A 91 -39.73 3.03 -8.99
CA LEU A 91 -39.39 4.05 -8.00
C LEU A 91 -38.59 5.22 -8.60
N GLN A 92 -37.69 4.94 -9.55
CA GLN A 92 -36.96 5.95 -10.31
C GLN A 92 -37.86 6.74 -11.28
N CYS A 93 -38.98 6.19 -11.74
CA CYS A 93 -39.97 6.95 -12.50
C CYS A 93 -40.63 8.04 -11.65
N PHE A 94 -40.91 7.78 -10.36
CA PHE A 94 -41.41 8.82 -9.45
C PHE A 94 -40.36 9.92 -9.22
N LEU A 95 -39.09 9.53 -9.00
CA LEU A 95 -37.98 10.49 -8.90
C LEU A 95 -37.84 11.32 -10.18
N GLY A 96 -37.80 10.67 -11.34
CA GLY A 96 -37.68 11.31 -12.65
C GLY A 96 -38.83 12.29 -12.92
N ALA A 97 -40.06 11.95 -12.53
CA ALA A 97 -41.21 12.85 -12.64
C ALA A 97 -41.06 14.09 -11.74
N SER A 98 -40.58 13.94 -10.51
CA SER A 98 -40.25 15.07 -9.63
C SER A 98 -39.16 15.96 -10.24
N LEU A 99 -38.04 15.38 -10.68
CA LEU A 99 -36.94 16.12 -11.31
C LEU A 99 -37.37 16.85 -12.59
N ALA A 100 -38.19 16.18 -13.42
CA ALA A 100 -38.76 16.74 -14.64
C ALA A 100 -39.63 17.97 -14.35
N GLU A 101 -40.41 17.98 -13.27
CA GLU A 101 -41.20 19.14 -12.86
C GLU A 101 -40.31 20.30 -12.39
N PHE A 102 -39.28 20.02 -11.60
CA PHE A 102 -38.35 21.05 -11.14
C PHE A 102 -37.57 21.69 -12.28
N VAL A 103 -36.97 20.91 -13.18
CA VAL A 103 -36.22 21.46 -14.32
C VAL A 103 -37.14 22.19 -15.32
N SER A 104 -38.40 21.79 -15.44
CA SER A 104 -39.37 22.51 -16.28
C SER A 104 -39.64 23.91 -15.74
N SER A 105 -39.76 24.03 -14.42
CA SER A 105 -40.03 25.29 -13.71
C SER A 105 -38.79 26.19 -13.60
N TYR A 106 -37.61 25.59 -13.35
CA TYR A 106 -36.34 26.29 -13.12
C TYR A 106 -35.21 25.67 -13.95
N PRO A 107 -35.14 25.99 -15.26
CA PRO A 107 -34.18 25.40 -16.20
C PRO A 107 -32.78 26.02 -16.10
N THR A 108 -32.10 25.86 -14.96
CA THR A 108 -30.76 26.43 -14.70
C THR A 108 -29.68 25.36 -14.61
N GLU A 109 -28.45 25.68 -15.02
CA GLU A 109 -27.32 24.73 -15.02
C GLU A 109 -26.92 24.25 -13.61
N GLY A 110 -27.17 25.10 -12.61
CA GLY A 110 -26.99 24.76 -11.19
C GLY A 110 -27.97 23.70 -10.65
N GLY A 111 -29.04 23.39 -11.38
CA GLY A 111 -30.00 22.35 -11.03
C GLY A 111 -30.53 22.46 -9.60
N MET A 112 -30.30 21.42 -8.80
CA MET A 112 -30.90 21.24 -7.48
C MET A 112 -30.67 22.38 -6.50
N TYR A 113 -29.48 23.00 -6.49
CA TYR A 113 -29.20 24.06 -5.52
C TYR A 113 -29.93 25.38 -5.88
N HIS A 114 -30.26 25.59 -7.15
CA HIS A 114 -31.17 26.67 -7.57
C HIS A 114 -32.64 26.33 -7.29
N TRP A 115 -33.03 25.06 -7.45
CA TRP A 115 -34.39 24.63 -7.16
C TRP A 115 -34.74 24.82 -5.68
N ILE A 116 -33.82 24.48 -4.79
CA ILE A 116 -33.98 24.72 -3.36
C ILE A 116 -33.93 26.22 -3.04
N ALA A 117 -33.10 27.01 -3.72
CA ALA A 117 -33.08 28.46 -3.56
C ALA A 117 -34.44 29.10 -3.87
N ALA A 118 -35.15 28.57 -4.87
CA ALA A 118 -36.46 29.05 -5.27
C ALA A 118 -37.61 28.59 -4.34
N VAL A 119 -37.53 27.38 -3.77
CA VAL A 119 -38.66 26.78 -3.03
C VAL A 119 -38.51 26.91 -1.50
N ALA A 120 -37.30 27.03 -0.98
CA ALA A 120 -37.04 27.10 0.45
C ALA A 120 -37.52 28.41 1.11
N PRO A 121 -38.00 28.39 2.36
CA PRO A 121 -38.29 29.59 3.13
C PRO A 121 -37.03 30.45 3.35
N ARG A 122 -37.17 31.79 3.26
CA ARG A 122 -36.07 32.77 3.33
C ARG A 122 -35.04 32.54 4.46
N ARG A 123 -35.47 32.02 5.61
CA ARG A 123 -34.58 31.75 6.76
C ARG A 123 -33.63 30.57 6.55
N THR A 124 -34.01 29.59 5.74
CA THR A 124 -33.25 28.35 5.53
C THR A 124 -32.68 28.24 4.11
N THR A 125 -33.04 29.14 3.20
CA THR A 125 -32.62 29.13 1.79
C THR A 125 -31.10 29.09 1.63
N GLY A 126 -30.35 29.93 2.33
CA GLY A 126 -28.88 29.98 2.21
C GLY A 126 -28.20 28.66 2.55
N ILE A 127 -28.49 28.11 3.74
CA ILE A 127 -27.84 26.87 4.22
C ILE A 127 -28.24 25.65 3.39
N LEU A 128 -29.52 25.55 3.01
CA LEU A 128 -30.02 24.42 2.22
C LEU A 128 -29.48 24.46 0.79
N SER A 129 -29.38 25.64 0.18
CA SER A 129 -28.80 25.79 -1.17
C SER A 129 -27.30 25.48 -1.16
N PHE A 130 -26.56 25.94 -0.16
CA PHE A 130 -25.14 25.64 -0.04
C PHE A 130 -24.87 24.15 0.17
N LEU A 131 -25.59 23.50 1.09
CA LEU A 131 -25.48 22.05 1.32
C LEU A 131 -25.84 21.26 0.05
N THR A 132 -26.97 21.59 -0.57
CA THR A 132 -27.43 20.92 -1.80
C THR A 132 -26.42 21.09 -2.93
N GLY A 133 -25.83 22.29 -3.09
CA GLY A 133 -24.81 22.55 -4.11
C GLY A 133 -23.55 21.71 -3.92
N TRP A 134 -23.02 21.65 -2.69
CA TRP A 134 -21.85 20.80 -2.40
C TRP A 134 -22.13 19.32 -2.57
N PHE A 135 -23.29 18.82 -2.11
CA PHE A 135 -23.67 17.42 -2.34
C PHE A 135 -23.84 17.14 -3.84
N SER A 136 -24.44 18.04 -4.61
CA SER A 136 -24.56 17.90 -6.06
C SER A 136 -23.19 17.82 -6.73
N VAL A 137 -22.27 18.76 -6.44
CA VAL A 137 -20.93 18.78 -7.05
C VAL A 137 -20.12 17.53 -6.67
N LEU A 138 -20.08 17.17 -5.39
CA LEU A 138 -19.33 16.00 -4.92
C LEU A 138 -19.94 14.69 -5.44
N GLY A 139 -21.27 14.60 -5.49
CA GLY A 139 -21.99 13.46 -6.03
C GLY A 139 -21.64 13.21 -7.50
N TRP A 140 -21.59 14.27 -8.31
CA TRP A 140 -21.16 14.20 -9.71
C TRP A 140 -19.67 13.88 -9.88
N ILE A 141 -18.79 14.43 -9.04
CA ILE A 141 -17.37 14.08 -9.02
C ILE A 141 -17.19 12.57 -8.73
N PHE A 142 -17.86 12.04 -7.72
CA PHE A 142 -17.78 10.61 -7.39
C PHE A 142 -18.45 9.73 -8.45
N THR A 143 -19.54 10.20 -9.07
CA THR A 143 -20.18 9.49 -10.19
C THR A 143 -19.22 9.36 -11.36
N THR A 144 -18.52 10.44 -11.73
CA THR A 144 -17.56 10.42 -12.84
C THR A 144 -16.33 9.59 -12.51
N ALA A 145 -15.76 9.72 -11.31
CA ALA A 145 -14.64 8.89 -10.87
C ALA A 145 -15.00 7.40 -10.85
N SER A 146 -16.18 7.06 -10.32
CA SER A 146 -16.63 5.67 -10.26
C SER A 146 -16.98 5.08 -11.64
N THR A 147 -17.49 5.89 -12.57
CA THR A 147 -17.72 5.43 -13.96
C THR A 147 -16.39 5.20 -14.67
N ASN A 148 -15.39 6.06 -14.44
CA ASN A 148 -14.08 5.93 -15.06
C ASN A 148 -13.31 4.69 -14.57
N ILE A 149 -13.49 4.26 -13.31
CA ILE A 149 -12.90 2.99 -12.86
C ILE A 149 -13.53 1.78 -13.53
N ILE A 150 -14.86 1.78 -13.71
CA ILE A 150 -15.55 0.69 -14.42
C ILE A 150 -15.01 0.62 -15.85
N TYR A 151 -14.82 1.77 -16.50
CA TYR A 151 -14.25 1.84 -17.84
C TYR A 151 -12.82 1.28 -17.91
N ALA A 152 -11.98 1.58 -16.92
CA ALA A 152 -10.63 1.01 -16.81
C ALA A 152 -10.65 -0.50 -16.54
N GLN A 153 -11.54 -0.98 -15.68
CA GLN A 153 -11.70 -2.40 -15.35
C GLN A 153 -12.13 -3.22 -16.56
N ILE A 154 -13.03 -2.71 -17.42
CA ILE A 154 -13.37 -3.39 -18.66
C ILE A 154 -12.16 -3.53 -19.58
N LEU A 155 -11.34 -2.48 -19.71
CA LEU A 155 -10.14 -2.57 -20.55
C LEU A 155 -9.17 -3.63 -20.01
N MET A 156 -8.98 -3.68 -18.70
CA MET A 156 -8.16 -4.72 -18.06
C MET A 156 -8.75 -6.12 -18.25
N ALA A 157 -10.08 -6.27 -18.15
CA ALA A 157 -10.76 -7.54 -18.41
C ALA A 157 -10.60 -8.00 -19.87
N LEU A 158 -10.65 -7.08 -20.85
CA LEU A 158 -10.38 -7.37 -22.26
C LEU A 158 -8.96 -7.91 -22.48
N ILE A 159 -7.96 -7.38 -21.77
CA ILE A 159 -6.56 -7.84 -21.83
C ILE A 159 -6.43 -9.22 -21.17
N ALA A 160 -7.05 -9.40 -19.99
CA ALA A 160 -7.00 -10.65 -19.24
C ALA A 160 -7.65 -11.83 -19.98
N LEU A 161 -8.66 -11.59 -20.83
CA LEU A 161 -9.28 -12.64 -21.66
C LEU A 161 -8.27 -13.38 -22.54
N TYR A 162 -7.26 -12.67 -23.08
CA TYR A 162 -6.22 -13.28 -23.93
C TYR A 162 -4.93 -13.63 -23.17
N THR A 163 -4.81 -13.24 -21.91
CA THR A 163 -3.63 -13.48 -21.09
C THR A 163 -4.03 -14.19 -19.80
N PRO A 164 -4.27 -15.52 -19.84
CA PRO A 164 -4.84 -16.27 -18.72
C PRO A 164 -3.94 -16.33 -17.49
N ASP A 165 -2.64 -16.05 -17.61
CA ASP A 165 -1.70 -15.99 -16.48
C ASP A 165 -1.54 -14.57 -15.89
N LEU A 166 -2.22 -13.57 -16.46
CA LEU A 166 -2.10 -12.18 -16.01
C LEU A 166 -2.97 -11.94 -14.78
N GLU A 167 -2.33 -11.83 -13.61
CA GLU A 167 -2.96 -11.28 -12.42
C GLU A 167 -3.09 -9.75 -12.55
N ILE A 168 -4.34 -9.24 -12.59
CA ILE A 168 -4.61 -7.80 -12.68
C ILE A 168 -4.19 -7.11 -11.37
N LYS A 169 -3.09 -6.36 -11.41
CA LYS A 169 -2.61 -5.60 -10.24
C LYS A 169 -3.29 -4.23 -10.16
N ALA A 170 -3.52 -3.74 -8.94
CA ALA A 170 -4.20 -2.46 -8.71
C ALA A 170 -3.54 -1.28 -9.45
N TRP A 171 -2.21 -1.24 -9.50
CA TRP A 171 -1.47 -0.18 -10.18
C TRP A 171 -1.66 -0.18 -11.71
N GLN A 172 -1.89 -1.35 -12.34
CA GLN A 172 -2.14 -1.45 -13.78
C GLN A 172 -3.48 -0.80 -14.12
N THR A 173 -4.52 -1.10 -13.33
CA THR A 173 -5.84 -0.50 -13.49
C THR A 173 -5.79 1.01 -13.20
N PHE A 174 -4.99 1.45 -12.23
CA PHE A 174 -4.78 2.87 -11.94
C PHE A 174 -4.16 3.63 -13.11
N ILE A 175 -3.11 3.10 -13.75
CA ILE A 175 -2.50 3.77 -14.93
C ILE A 175 -3.51 3.89 -16.07
N VAL A 176 -4.29 2.83 -16.32
CA VAL A 176 -5.37 2.84 -17.31
C VAL A 176 -6.43 3.87 -16.94
N TYR A 177 -6.83 3.93 -15.67
CA TYR A 177 -7.79 4.90 -15.14
C TYR A 177 -7.33 6.34 -15.42
N GLU A 178 -6.07 6.68 -15.12
CA GLU A 178 -5.53 8.02 -15.38
C GLU A 178 -5.48 8.33 -16.88
N GLY A 179 -5.05 7.37 -17.70
CA GLY A 179 -5.04 7.51 -19.15
C GLY A 179 -6.44 7.78 -19.74
N LEU A 180 -7.45 7.03 -19.29
CA LEU A 180 -8.84 7.20 -19.73
C LEU A 180 -9.48 8.47 -19.16
N ASN A 181 -9.14 8.88 -17.94
CA ASN A 181 -9.57 10.14 -17.35
C ASN A 181 -9.07 11.33 -18.20
N LEU A 182 -7.78 11.35 -18.52
CA LEU A 182 -7.18 12.40 -19.34
C LEU A 182 -7.74 12.40 -20.77
N LEU A 183 -7.96 11.23 -21.36
CA LEU A 183 -8.54 11.10 -22.70
C LEU A 183 -9.97 11.67 -22.74
N THR A 184 -10.83 11.22 -21.83
CA THR A 184 -12.24 11.63 -21.79
C THR A 184 -12.41 13.10 -21.41
N ALA A 185 -11.64 13.58 -20.43
CA ALA A 185 -11.58 15.01 -20.10
C ALA A 185 -11.05 15.85 -21.27
N GLY A 186 -10.05 15.35 -22.00
CA GLY A 186 -9.53 15.98 -23.22
C GLY A 186 -10.59 16.18 -24.29
N VAL A 187 -11.46 15.19 -24.50
CA VAL A 187 -12.61 15.32 -25.42
C VAL A 187 -13.56 16.42 -24.97
N VAL A 188 -13.84 16.54 -23.67
CA VAL A 188 -14.70 17.62 -23.14
C VAL A 188 -14.05 19.00 -23.30
N MET A 189 -12.75 19.11 -22.98
CA MET A 189 -12.01 20.38 -23.02
C MET A 189 -11.82 20.92 -24.44
N PHE A 190 -11.42 20.07 -25.39
CA PHE A 190 -11.05 20.49 -26.74
C PHE A 190 -12.15 20.20 -27.79
N GLY A 191 -13.07 19.29 -27.49
CA GLY A 191 -14.05 18.74 -28.43
C GLY A 191 -15.47 19.27 -28.27
N ASN A 192 -15.69 20.41 -27.62
CA ASN A 192 -17.03 20.97 -27.34
C ASN A 192 -17.98 20.97 -28.57
N LYS A 193 -17.48 21.26 -29.77
CA LYS A 193 -18.26 21.21 -31.03
C LYS A 193 -18.68 19.80 -31.46
N ILE A 194 -17.91 18.78 -31.10
CA ILE A 194 -18.11 17.37 -31.49
C ILE A 194 -19.05 16.66 -30.52
N ILE A 195 -19.13 17.12 -29.26
CA ILE A 195 -19.96 16.52 -28.20
C ILE A 195 -21.40 16.24 -28.66
N PRO A 196 -22.13 17.17 -29.32
CA PRO A 196 -23.49 16.87 -29.75
C PRO A 196 -23.61 15.81 -30.84
N ALA A 197 -22.56 15.60 -31.65
CA ALA A 197 -22.51 14.51 -32.62
C ALA A 197 -22.20 13.17 -31.92
N LEU A 198 -21.29 13.19 -30.94
CA LEU A 198 -20.91 12.03 -30.14
C LEU A 198 -22.11 11.50 -29.33
N ASN A 199 -22.92 12.37 -28.72
CA ASN A 199 -24.11 11.94 -27.98
C ASN A 199 -25.18 11.33 -28.90
N ARG A 200 -25.34 11.88 -30.12
CA ARG A 200 -26.23 11.30 -31.13
C ARG A 200 -25.75 9.92 -31.56
N PHE A 201 -24.45 9.77 -31.85
CA PHE A 201 -23.84 8.49 -32.16
C PHE A 201 -24.07 7.49 -31.01
N SER A 202 -23.83 7.91 -29.78
CA SER A 202 -23.92 7.02 -28.62
C SER A 202 -25.35 6.54 -28.36
N LEU A 203 -26.36 7.38 -28.58
CA LEU A 203 -27.76 6.97 -28.49
C LEU A 203 -28.04 5.76 -29.39
N PHE A 204 -27.69 5.82 -30.68
CA PHE A 204 -27.90 4.72 -31.61
C PHE A 204 -26.99 3.53 -31.31
N TYR A 205 -25.72 3.79 -30.97
CA TYR A 205 -24.76 2.75 -30.65
C TYR A 205 -25.22 1.91 -29.44
N LEU A 206 -25.76 2.53 -28.40
CA LEU A 206 -26.28 1.83 -27.22
C LEU A 206 -27.46 0.91 -27.56
N GLN A 207 -28.36 1.33 -28.45
CA GLN A 207 -29.50 0.50 -28.87
C GLN A 207 -29.07 -0.65 -29.77
N ILE A 208 -28.17 -0.38 -30.72
CA ILE A 208 -27.62 -1.42 -31.61
C ILE A 208 -26.79 -2.41 -30.80
N GLY A 209 -25.94 -1.93 -29.90
CA GLY A 209 -25.12 -2.74 -29.01
C GLY A 209 -25.97 -3.65 -28.12
N TRP A 210 -27.02 -3.11 -27.50
CA TRP A 210 -27.99 -3.90 -26.74
C TRP A 210 -28.59 -5.02 -27.58
N LEU A 211 -29.09 -4.69 -28.78
CA LEU A 211 -29.74 -5.67 -29.65
C LEU A 211 -28.77 -6.76 -30.11
N VAL A 212 -27.54 -6.39 -30.47
CA VAL A 212 -26.49 -7.34 -30.88
C VAL A 212 -26.11 -8.24 -29.72
N VAL A 213 -25.88 -7.70 -28.52
CA VAL A 213 -25.52 -8.51 -27.35
C VAL A 213 -26.68 -9.43 -26.97
N LEU A 214 -27.92 -8.94 -26.93
CA LEU A 214 -29.10 -9.74 -26.64
C LEU A 214 -29.25 -10.91 -27.61
N ILE A 215 -29.20 -10.65 -28.92
CA ILE A 215 -29.35 -11.70 -29.95
C ILE A 215 -28.20 -12.70 -29.85
N THR A 216 -26.96 -12.22 -29.73
CA THR A 216 -25.77 -13.08 -29.71
C THR A 216 -25.76 -13.96 -28.47
N VAL A 217 -26.08 -13.39 -27.30
CA VAL A 217 -26.09 -14.15 -26.04
C VAL A 217 -27.14 -15.27 -26.10
N VAL A 218 -28.36 -14.96 -26.54
CA VAL A 218 -29.43 -15.96 -26.63
C VAL A 218 -29.14 -17.00 -27.71
N ALA A 219 -28.61 -16.60 -28.86
CA ALA A 219 -28.38 -17.50 -30.00
C ALA A 219 -27.14 -18.39 -29.82
N CYS A 220 -26.10 -17.91 -29.15
CA CYS A 220 -24.86 -18.68 -28.93
C CYS A 220 -24.89 -19.56 -27.68
N ALA A 221 -25.80 -19.29 -26.73
CA ALA A 221 -25.90 -20.08 -25.50
C ALA A 221 -26.07 -21.58 -25.80
N PRO A 222 -25.17 -22.46 -25.30
CA PRO A 222 -25.26 -23.90 -25.55
C PRO A 222 -26.56 -24.52 -25.04
N THR A 223 -27.02 -24.06 -23.87
CA THR A 223 -28.28 -24.46 -23.25
C THR A 223 -28.96 -23.24 -22.63
N HIS A 224 -30.28 -23.31 -22.49
CA HIS A 224 -31.06 -22.30 -21.79
C HIS A 224 -31.56 -22.85 -20.46
N ARG A 225 -31.52 -22.02 -19.42
CA ARG A 225 -32.07 -22.34 -18.10
C ARG A 225 -33.59 -22.42 -18.14
N ASP A 226 -34.16 -23.19 -17.23
CA ASP A 226 -35.61 -23.29 -17.09
C ASP A 226 -36.21 -21.99 -16.51
N PRO A 227 -37.49 -21.68 -16.82
CA PRO A 227 -38.14 -20.48 -16.29
C PRO A 227 -38.26 -20.45 -14.77
N GLU A 228 -38.25 -21.62 -14.11
CA GLU A 228 -38.28 -21.70 -12.65
C GLU A 228 -36.95 -21.18 -12.06
N PHE A 229 -35.82 -21.54 -12.64
CA PHE A 229 -34.51 -21.00 -12.30
C PHE A 229 -34.46 -19.48 -12.44
N VAL A 230 -34.99 -18.93 -13.55
CA VAL A 230 -34.88 -17.50 -13.83
C VAL A 230 -35.83 -16.66 -12.96
N PHE A 231 -37.08 -17.10 -12.76
CA PHE A 231 -38.12 -16.28 -12.13
C PHE A 231 -38.44 -16.66 -10.68
N ARG A 232 -38.03 -17.84 -10.18
CA ARG A 232 -38.42 -18.35 -8.85
C ARG A 232 -37.24 -18.72 -7.95
N THR A 233 -36.03 -18.89 -8.49
CA THR A 233 -34.87 -19.26 -7.67
C THR A 233 -34.30 -18.06 -6.91
N TRP A 234 -34.07 -18.29 -5.61
CA TRP A 234 -33.44 -17.35 -4.70
C TRP A 234 -32.09 -17.87 -4.22
N ILE A 235 -31.03 -17.08 -4.41
CA ILE A 235 -29.67 -17.46 -4.02
C ILE A 235 -29.09 -16.39 -3.10
N ASN A 236 -28.80 -16.77 -1.86
CA ASN A 236 -28.19 -15.88 -0.88
C ASN A 236 -26.76 -16.34 -0.57
N LYS A 237 -25.77 -15.62 -1.09
CA LYS A 237 -24.33 -15.80 -0.82
C LYS A 237 -23.73 -14.62 -0.04
N THR A 238 -24.56 -13.71 0.48
CA THR A 238 -24.09 -12.51 1.18
C THR A 238 -23.83 -12.73 2.67
N GLY A 239 -24.18 -13.89 3.22
CA GLY A 239 -24.03 -14.20 4.65
C GLY A 239 -25.06 -13.49 5.55
N TRP A 240 -25.96 -12.69 4.99
CA TRP A 240 -27.11 -12.14 5.71
C TRP A 240 -28.14 -13.25 5.97
N GLU A 241 -28.50 -13.49 7.24
CA GLU A 241 -29.51 -14.48 7.61
C GLU A 241 -30.89 -14.15 7.02
N ASN A 242 -31.21 -12.86 6.87
CA ASN A 242 -32.48 -12.40 6.33
C ASN A 242 -32.41 -12.15 4.81
N ASN A 243 -33.14 -12.96 4.05
CA ASN A 243 -33.25 -12.85 2.59
C ASN A 243 -33.79 -11.48 2.12
N ALA A 244 -34.61 -10.78 2.92
CA ALA A 244 -35.08 -9.45 2.57
C ALA A 244 -33.95 -8.41 2.64
N ILE A 245 -33.06 -8.49 3.64
CA ILE A 245 -31.90 -7.58 3.71
C ILE A 245 -30.95 -7.86 2.56
N CYS A 246 -30.72 -9.15 2.26
CA CYS A 246 -29.96 -9.59 1.10
C CYS A 246 -30.49 -8.97 -0.22
N PHE A 247 -31.80 -9.07 -0.46
CA PHE A 247 -32.46 -8.45 -1.62
C PHE A 247 -32.21 -6.94 -1.68
N ILE A 248 -32.43 -6.25 -0.56
CA ILE A 248 -32.34 -4.79 -0.49
C ILE A 248 -30.91 -4.32 -0.77
N THR A 249 -29.90 -5.03 -0.25
CA THR A 249 -28.49 -4.70 -0.53
C THR A 249 -28.11 -4.93 -2.00
N GLY A 250 -28.80 -5.83 -2.71
CA GLY A 250 -28.62 -6.06 -4.15
C GLY A 250 -29.19 -4.93 -5.04
N LEU A 251 -30.17 -4.17 -4.55
CA LEU A 251 -30.83 -3.08 -5.30
C LEU A 251 -29.90 -1.90 -5.66
N VAL A 252 -28.67 -1.87 -5.12
CA VAL A 252 -27.68 -0.85 -5.46
C VAL A 252 -27.32 -0.88 -6.94
N ASN A 253 -27.20 -2.07 -7.54
CA ASN A 253 -26.84 -2.21 -8.96
C ASN A 253 -27.89 -1.56 -9.90
N PRO A 254 -29.19 -1.90 -9.82
CA PRO A 254 -30.19 -1.24 -10.64
C PRO A 254 -30.34 0.25 -10.32
N LEU A 255 -30.09 0.70 -9.08
CA LEU A 255 -30.13 2.13 -8.75
C LEU A 255 -28.94 2.89 -9.37
N TYR A 256 -27.74 2.31 -9.34
CA TYR A 256 -26.58 2.88 -10.01
C TYR A 256 -26.80 2.97 -11.51
N SER A 257 -27.35 1.91 -12.11
CA SER A 257 -27.65 1.84 -13.55
C SER A 257 -28.68 2.89 -13.99
N LEU A 258 -29.67 3.19 -13.14
CA LEU A 258 -30.67 4.24 -13.38
C LEU A 258 -30.32 5.57 -12.67
N GLY A 259 -29.06 5.74 -12.27
CA GLY A 259 -28.55 6.93 -11.62
C GLY A 259 -28.26 8.07 -12.60
N GLY A 260 -28.04 9.28 -12.08
CA GLY A 260 -27.63 10.44 -12.89
C GLY A 260 -28.73 11.02 -13.79
N LEU A 261 -30.01 10.81 -13.44
CA LEU A 261 -31.17 11.31 -14.21
C LEU A 261 -31.16 12.84 -14.40
N ASP A 262 -30.54 13.56 -13.49
CA ASP A 262 -30.34 15.01 -13.51
C ASP A 262 -29.16 15.46 -14.38
N GLY A 263 -28.39 14.57 -15.00
CA GLY A 263 -27.19 14.95 -15.77
C GLY A 263 -27.49 15.91 -16.91
N VAL A 264 -28.67 15.80 -17.51
CA VAL A 264 -29.18 16.72 -18.55
C VAL A 264 -29.57 18.10 -18.00
N THR A 265 -29.79 18.22 -16.69
CA THR A 265 -30.10 19.50 -16.03
C THR A 265 -28.86 20.38 -15.91
N HIS A 266 -27.68 19.78 -15.84
CA HIS A 266 -26.39 20.48 -15.79
C HIS A 266 -25.90 20.98 -17.15
N ILE A 267 -26.75 20.99 -18.18
CA ILE A 267 -26.43 21.59 -19.48
C ILE A 267 -27.60 22.42 -20.03
N THR A 268 -28.49 22.90 -19.15
CA THR A 268 -29.69 23.63 -19.59
C THR A 268 -29.38 24.97 -20.26
N GLU A 269 -28.27 25.63 -19.92
CA GLU A 269 -27.86 26.85 -20.63
C GLU A 269 -27.39 26.55 -22.07
N GLU A 270 -26.94 25.33 -22.37
CA GLU A 270 -26.51 24.92 -23.72
C GLU A 270 -27.64 24.25 -24.53
N MET A 271 -28.82 24.12 -23.93
CA MET A 271 -29.98 23.43 -24.49
C MET A 271 -30.99 24.42 -25.11
N PRO A 272 -31.56 24.11 -26.29
CA PRO A 272 -32.70 24.85 -26.82
C PRO A 272 -33.97 24.48 -26.03
N ASN A 273 -34.80 25.46 -25.68
CA ASN A 273 -36.08 25.28 -24.97
C ASN A 273 -35.98 24.33 -23.75
N PRO A 274 -35.10 24.61 -22.77
CA PRO A 274 -34.79 23.67 -21.69
C PRO A 274 -35.98 23.32 -20.81
N SER A 275 -36.93 24.25 -20.60
CA SER A 275 -38.17 23.98 -19.85
C SER A 275 -39.05 22.87 -20.43
N ARG A 276 -38.91 22.55 -21.73
CA ARG A 276 -39.65 21.48 -22.41
C ARG A 276 -38.76 20.29 -22.74
N ASN A 277 -37.54 20.54 -23.23
CA ASN A 277 -36.67 19.49 -23.74
C ASN A 277 -35.97 18.70 -22.62
N ALA A 278 -35.64 19.30 -21.48
CA ALA A 278 -35.04 18.57 -20.36
C ALA A 278 -36.01 17.57 -19.71
N PRO A 279 -37.28 17.95 -19.38
CA PRO A 279 -38.28 16.99 -18.87
C PRO A 279 -38.53 15.82 -19.85
N LEU A 280 -38.61 16.13 -21.14
CA LEU A 280 -38.83 15.13 -22.19
C LEU A 280 -37.65 14.15 -22.30
N ALA A 281 -36.42 14.64 -22.20
CA ALA A 281 -35.22 13.81 -22.23
C ALA A 281 -35.21 12.82 -21.05
N ILE A 282 -35.49 13.29 -19.83
CA ILE A 282 -35.58 12.43 -18.62
C ILE A 282 -36.60 11.31 -18.82
N ALA A 283 -37.80 11.65 -19.31
CA ALA A 283 -38.87 10.69 -19.51
C ALA A 283 -38.53 9.64 -20.58
N ILE A 284 -38.02 10.05 -21.75
CA ILE A 284 -37.65 9.14 -22.83
C ILE A 284 -36.53 8.20 -22.38
N THR A 285 -35.53 8.73 -21.67
CA THR A 285 -34.40 7.96 -21.17
C THR A 285 -34.84 6.85 -20.21
N LEU A 286 -35.74 7.14 -19.26
CA LEU A 286 -36.27 6.12 -18.36
C LEU A 286 -37.01 4.99 -19.10
N VAL A 287 -37.78 5.33 -20.14
CA VAL A 287 -38.48 4.33 -20.97
C VAL A 287 -37.48 3.46 -21.75
N ILE A 288 -36.48 4.06 -22.37
CA ILE A 288 -35.41 3.34 -23.07
C ILE A 288 -34.65 2.42 -22.09
N ALA A 289 -34.31 2.93 -20.91
CA ALA A 289 -33.57 2.19 -19.90
C ALA A 289 -34.35 0.98 -19.39
N PHE A 290 -35.66 1.13 -19.14
CA PHE A 290 -36.52 0.02 -18.74
C PHE A 290 -36.59 -1.08 -19.81
N CYS A 291 -36.94 -0.70 -21.05
CA CYS A 291 -37.11 -1.65 -22.15
C CYS A 291 -35.83 -2.42 -22.47
N THR A 292 -34.69 -1.72 -22.51
CA THR A 292 -33.39 -2.34 -22.81
C THR A 292 -32.85 -3.15 -21.62
N GLY A 293 -32.99 -2.63 -20.39
CA GLY A 293 -32.53 -3.29 -19.18
C GLY A 293 -33.26 -4.61 -18.90
N ILE A 294 -34.59 -4.63 -18.97
CA ILE A 294 -35.37 -5.81 -18.61
C ILE A 294 -35.14 -6.97 -19.58
N THR A 295 -35.12 -6.67 -20.88
CA THR A 295 -34.88 -7.65 -21.95
C THR A 295 -33.45 -8.18 -21.89
N TYR A 296 -32.48 -7.31 -21.59
CA TYR A 296 -31.09 -7.70 -21.41
C TYR A 296 -30.90 -8.63 -20.20
N LEU A 297 -31.41 -8.26 -19.02
CA LEU A 297 -31.29 -9.10 -17.83
C LEU A 297 -31.94 -10.48 -18.01
N ILE A 298 -33.15 -10.53 -18.58
CA ILE A 298 -33.81 -11.80 -18.90
C ILE A 298 -32.94 -12.64 -19.84
N SER A 299 -32.39 -12.04 -20.89
CA SER A 299 -31.53 -12.74 -21.85
C SER A 299 -30.27 -13.32 -21.19
N LEU A 300 -29.64 -12.58 -20.28
CA LEU A 300 -28.46 -13.04 -19.54
C LEU A 300 -28.84 -14.21 -18.63
N MET A 301 -29.89 -14.08 -17.81
CA MET A 301 -30.27 -15.11 -16.83
C MET A 301 -30.66 -16.44 -17.47
N PHE A 302 -31.37 -16.41 -18.61
CA PHE A 302 -31.67 -17.63 -19.38
C PHE A 302 -30.43 -18.28 -20.00
N SER A 303 -29.35 -17.52 -20.23
CA SER A 303 -28.17 -17.97 -20.94
C SER A 303 -27.01 -18.38 -20.02
N ILE A 304 -27.18 -18.33 -18.69
CA ILE A 304 -26.16 -18.76 -17.72
C ILE A 304 -25.94 -20.27 -17.81
N GLN A 305 -24.69 -20.69 -18.07
CA GLN A 305 -24.32 -22.11 -18.11
C GLN A 305 -23.94 -22.61 -16.72
N ASP A 306 -22.95 -22.00 -16.07
CA ASP A 306 -22.52 -22.33 -14.71
C ASP A 306 -22.55 -21.06 -13.84
N PHE A 307 -23.50 -21.04 -12.90
CA PHE A 307 -23.75 -19.90 -12.01
C PHE A 307 -22.65 -19.71 -10.96
N ASP A 308 -22.03 -20.79 -10.47
CA ASP A 308 -21.01 -20.72 -9.42
C ASP A 308 -19.67 -20.24 -9.97
N GLN A 309 -19.36 -20.58 -11.22
CA GLN A 309 -18.13 -20.13 -11.89
C GLN A 309 -18.13 -18.63 -12.25
N LEU A 310 -19.28 -17.95 -12.24
CA LEU A 310 -19.36 -16.52 -12.59
C LEU A 310 -18.50 -15.64 -11.69
N THR A 311 -18.29 -16.03 -10.43
CA THR A 311 -17.50 -15.25 -9.46
C THR A 311 -16.04 -15.69 -9.34
N SER A 312 -15.64 -16.80 -9.97
CA SER A 312 -14.28 -17.37 -9.85
C SER A 312 -13.38 -17.10 -11.07
N GLY A 313 -13.86 -16.34 -12.06
CA GLY A 313 -13.12 -16.05 -13.30
C GLY A 313 -11.93 -15.11 -13.11
N ASN A 314 -10.83 -15.37 -13.83
CA ASN A 314 -9.59 -14.58 -13.76
C ASN A 314 -9.71 -13.13 -14.29
N THR A 315 -10.81 -12.81 -14.98
CA THR A 315 -11.07 -11.46 -15.50
C THR A 315 -11.51 -10.48 -14.41
N GLY A 316 -11.88 -10.97 -13.21
CA GLY A 316 -12.43 -10.15 -12.12
C GLY A 316 -13.81 -9.57 -12.41
N MET A 317 -14.46 -9.98 -13.51
CA MET A 317 -15.76 -9.47 -13.95
C MET A 317 -16.70 -10.62 -14.36
N PRO A 318 -17.78 -10.88 -13.59
CA PRO A 318 -18.71 -11.97 -13.88
C PRO A 318 -19.34 -11.93 -15.27
N LEU A 319 -19.58 -10.74 -15.80
CA LEU A 319 -20.13 -10.58 -17.14
C LEU A 319 -19.17 -11.09 -18.23
N ALA A 320 -17.86 -10.87 -18.07
CA ALA A 320 -16.87 -11.37 -19.02
C ALA A 320 -16.83 -12.90 -19.02
N GLU A 321 -16.94 -13.50 -17.84
CA GLU A 321 -17.03 -14.95 -17.68
C GLU A 321 -18.35 -15.51 -18.26
N LEU A 322 -19.48 -14.84 -18.03
CA LEU A 322 -20.75 -15.19 -18.64
C LEU A 322 -20.66 -15.19 -20.17
N PHE A 323 -20.08 -14.15 -20.77
CA PHE A 323 -19.88 -14.12 -22.22
C PHE A 323 -18.95 -15.21 -22.73
N ARG A 324 -17.94 -15.61 -21.96
CA ARG A 324 -17.06 -16.74 -22.26
C ARG A 324 -17.81 -18.07 -22.22
N GLN A 325 -18.65 -18.29 -21.21
CA GLN A 325 -19.49 -19.47 -21.10
C GLN A 325 -20.53 -19.55 -22.23
N VAL A 326 -21.13 -18.43 -22.61
CA VAL A 326 -22.14 -18.39 -23.67
C VAL A 326 -21.52 -18.60 -25.05
N THR A 327 -20.40 -17.94 -25.36
CA THR A 327 -19.80 -18.02 -26.70
C THR A 327 -18.88 -19.23 -26.89
N GLN A 328 -18.50 -19.92 -25.81
CA GLN A 328 -17.55 -21.04 -25.79
C GLN A 328 -16.20 -20.71 -26.46
N ARG A 329 -15.91 -19.42 -26.69
CA ARG A 329 -14.72 -18.93 -27.40
C ARG A 329 -14.29 -17.59 -26.81
N THR A 330 -13.00 -17.45 -26.53
CA THR A 330 -12.41 -16.20 -26.02
C THR A 330 -12.67 -15.00 -26.95
N GLY A 331 -12.61 -15.20 -28.27
CA GLY A 331 -12.87 -14.15 -29.24
C GLY A 331 -14.32 -13.64 -29.25
N GLY A 332 -15.29 -14.51 -28.97
CA GLY A 332 -16.70 -14.13 -28.82
C GLY A 332 -16.92 -13.29 -27.57
N ALA A 333 -16.35 -13.73 -26.44
CA ALA A 333 -16.38 -12.98 -25.19
C ALA A 333 -15.73 -11.59 -25.32
N PHE A 334 -14.58 -11.52 -25.99
CA PHE A 334 -13.91 -10.26 -26.29
C PHE A 334 -14.79 -9.33 -27.13
N GLY A 335 -15.40 -9.84 -28.21
CA GLY A 335 -16.26 -9.03 -29.08
C GLY A 335 -17.45 -8.43 -28.34
N LEU A 336 -18.13 -9.22 -27.50
CA LEU A 336 -19.26 -8.75 -26.70
C LEU A 336 -18.82 -7.72 -25.66
N LEU A 337 -17.72 -7.98 -24.94
CA LEU A 337 -17.20 -7.07 -23.93
C LEU A 337 -16.66 -5.76 -24.56
N PHE A 338 -16.11 -5.83 -25.77
CA PHE A 338 -15.60 -4.67 -26.50
C PHE A 338 -16.73 -3.72 -26.95
N ILE A 339 -17.93 -4.25 -27.25
CA ILE A 339 -19.11 -3.42 -27.49
C ILE A 339 -19.46 -2.60 -26.24
N LEU A 340 -19.41 -3.21 -25.05
CA LEU A 340 -19.64 -2.51 -23.79
C LEU A 340 -18.55 -1.46 -23.51
N PHE A 341 -17.30 -1.77 -23.83
CA PHE A 341 -16.18 -0.82 -23.71
C PHE A 341 -16.44 0.44 -24.55
N ILE A 342 -16.77 0.29 -25.84
CA ILE A 342 -17.08 1.44 -26.71
C ILE A 342 -18.31 2.20 -26.20
N ALA A 343 -19.31 1.51 -25.65
CA ALA A 343 -20.50 2.14 -25.09
C ALA A 343 -20.22 2.99 -23.84
N LEU A 344 -19.26 2.58 -22.99
CA LEU A 344 -18.89 3.34 -21.79
C LEU A 344 -18.09 4.61 -22.07
N GLY A 345 -17.33 4.67 -23.17
CA GLY A 345 -16.55 5.87 -23.50
C GLY A 345 -17.40 7.16 -23.53
N PRO A 346 -18.49 7.21 -24.32
CA PRO A 346 -19.43 8.33 -24.32
C PRO A 346 -20.10 8.59 -22.96
N CYS A 347 -20.32 7.56 -22.15
CA CYS A 347 -20.85 7.72 -20.80
C CYS A 347 -19.88 8.54 -19.93
N VAL A 348 -18.61 8.16 -19.86
CA VAL A 348 -17.60 8.89 -19.07
C VAL A 348 -17.45 10.33 -19.57
N ILE A 349 -17.47 10.54 -20.90
CA ILE A 349 -17.44 11.90 -21.50
C ILE A 349 -18.67 12.72 -21.06
N SER A 350 -19.85 12.10 -21.06
CA SER A 350 -21.10 12.76 -20.63
C SER A 350 -21.06 13.13 -19.15
N SER A 351 -20.59 12.23 -18.29
CA SER A 351 -20.44 12.47 -16.85
C SER A 351 -19.40 13.55 -16.55
N GLN A 352 -18.26 13.54 -17.25
CA GLN A 352 -17.24 14.60 -17.19
C GLN A 352 -17.84 15.96 -17.57
N LEU A 353 -18.59 16.03 -18.66
CA LEU A 353 -19.26 17.25 -19.11
C LEU A 353 -20.21 17.79 -18.03
N SER A 354 -21.15 16.98 -17.54
CA SER A 354 -22.11 17.40 -16.51
C SER A 354 -21.41 17.82 -15.22
N THR A 355 -20.34 17.11 -14.82
CA THR A 355 -19.56 17.42 -13.61
C THR A 355 -18.82 18.75 -13.75
N GLY A 356 -18.18 19.01 -14.89
CA GLY A 356 -17.54 20.29 -15.17
C GLY A 356 -18.51 21.46 -15.14
N ARG A 357 -19.74 21.25 -15.61
CA ARG A 357 -20.79 22.27 -15.67
C ARG A 357 -21.40 22.60 -14.33
N VAL A 358 -21.75 21.59 -13.54
CA VAL A 358 -22.25 21.84 -12.18
C VAL A 358 -21.17 22.49 -11.30
N PHE A 359 -19.90 22.09 -11.46
CA PHE A 359 -18.77 22.71 -10.75
C PHE A 359 -18.57 24.17 -11.16
N TRP A 360 -18.67 24.47 -12.46
CA TRP A 360 -18.59 25.83 -12.98
C TRP A 360 -19.75 26.69 -12.48
N ALA A 361 -21.00 26.21 -12.58
CA ALA A 361 -22.18 26.95 -12.14
C ALA A 361 -22.10 27.28 -10.64
N PHE A 362 -21.72 26.31 -9.81
CA PHE A 362 -21.55 26.53 -8.38
C PHE A 362 -20.39 27.48 -8.05
N SER A 363 -19.32 27.46 -8.85
CA SER A 363 -18.23 28.43 -8.75
C SER A 363 -18.62 29.84 -9.20
N ARG A 364 -19.49 29.98 -10.20
CA ARG A 364 -20.03 31.27 -10.67
C ARG A 364 -20.79 32.00 -9.58
N ASP A 365 -21.48 31.26 -8.72
CA ASP A 365 -22.27 31.81 -7.61
C ASP A 365 -21.42 32.08 -6.34
N GLY A 366 -20.10 32.00 -6.45
CA GLY A 366 -19.16 32.37 -5.39
C GLY A 366 -19.00 31.33 -4.28
N ALA A 367 -19.65 30.16 -4.37
CA ALA A 367 -19.72 29.16 -3.31
C ALA A 367 -18.51 28.21 -3.22
N MET A 368 -17.50 28.39 -4.10
CA MET A 368 -16.30 27.56 -4.18
C MET A 368 -15.03 28.36 -3.85
N PRO A 369 -14.02 27.74 -3.21
CA PRO A 369 -12.71 28.38 -3.03
C PRO A 369 -12.08 28.68 -4.39
N PHE A 370 -11.50 29.87 -4.54
CA PHE A 370 -10.99 30.39 -5.82
C PHE A 370 -12.06 30.47 -6.93
N SER A 371 -13.33 30.67 -6.58
CA SER A 371 -14.48 30.86 -7.49
C SER A 371 -14.18 31.76 -8.70
N LYS A 372 -13.41 32.86 -8.52
CA LYS A 372 -12.98 33.78 -9.58
C LYS A 372 -12.13 33.15 -10.69
N VAL A 373 -11.48 32.02 -10.43
CA VAL A 373 -10.67 31.29 -11.42
C VAL A 373 -11.53 30.27 -12.15
N TRP A 374 -12.34 29.51 -11.40
CA TRP A 374 -13.15 28.41 -11.93
C TRP A 374 -14.37 28.88 -12.73
N SER A 375 -14.95 30.03 -12.37
CA SER A 375 -16.11 30.62 -13.04
C SER A 375 -15.81 31.19 -14.44
N LYS A 376 -14.53 31.36 -14.82
CA LYS A 376 -14.17 31.95 -16.11
C LYS A 376 -14.42 30.99 -17.29
N VAL A 377 -15.24 31.43 -18.24
CA VAL A 377 -15.45 30.74 -19.52
C VAL A 377 -14.36 31.13 -20.52
N HIS A 378 -13.77 30.14 -21.21
CA HIS A 378 -12.71 30.40 -22.19
C HIS A 378 -13.28 30.96 -23.51
N SER A 379 -12.74 32.09 -23.98
CA SER A 379 -13.31 32.86 -25.10
C SER A 379 -13.28 32.15 -26.45
N SER A 380 -12.24 31.35 -26.74
CA SER A 380 -12.06 30.60 -28.00
C SER A 380 -12.70 29.22 -27.98
N LEU A 381 -12.63 28.52 -26.83
CA LEU A 381 -13.17 27.16 -26.67
C LEU A 381 -14.66 27.16 -26.31
N LYS A 382 -15.20 28.30 -25.86
CA LYS A 382 -16.61 28.49 -25.46
C LYS A 382 -17.07 27.46 -24.41
N MET A 383 -16.18 27.14 -23.47
CA MET A 383 -16.43 26.20 -22.37
C MET A 383 -15.60 26.56 -21.13
N PRO A 384 -16.03 26.19 -19.90
CA PRO A 384 -15.37 26.51 -18.65
C PRO A 384 -14.15 25.61 -18.43
N PHE A 385 -13.09 25.89 -19.18
CA PHE A 385 -11.87 25.08 -19.23
C PHE A 385 -11.22 24.91 -17.85
N ASN A 386 -11.14 25.99 -17.05
CA ASN A 386 -10.53 25.94 -15.72
C ASN A 386 -11.31 25.02 -14.77
N ALA A 387 -12.64 25.07 -14.81
CA ALA A 387 -13.50 24.18 -14.01
C ALA A 387 -13.31 22.71 -14.43
N GLN A 388 -13.29 22.43 -15.74
CA GLN A 388 -13.07 21.07 -16.24
C GLN A 388 -11.68 20.53 -15.85
N LEU A 389 -10.65 21.36 -15.89
CA LEU A 389 -9.30 20.98 -15.48
C LEU A 389 -9.24 20.66 -13.97
N ALA A 390 -9.90 21.46 -13.14
CA ALA A 390 -10.00 21.21 -11.70
C ALA A 390 -10.71 19.89 -11.40
N VAL A 391 -11.86 19.65 -12.05
CA VAL A 391 -12.61 18.39 -11.94
C VAL A 391 -11.74 17.20 -12.36
N THR A 392 -11.01 17.32 -13.47
CA THR A 392 -10.11 16.27 -13.96
C THR A 392 -9.01 15.96 -12.94
N ALA A 393 -8.42 16.99 -12.33
CA ALA A 393 -7.38 16.84 -11.31
C ALA A 393 -7.92 16.21 -10.02
N VAL A 394 -9.14 16.57 -9.59
CA VAL A 394 -9.79 15.94 -8.43
C VAL A 394 -10.10 14.47 -8.72
N ILE A 395 -10.61 14.14 -9.91
CA ILE A 395 -10.89 12.76 -10.33
C ILE A 395 -9.61 11.93 -10.41
N ALA A 396 -8.50 12.50 -10.88
CA ALA A 396 -7.18 11.87 -10.86
C ALA A 396 -6.70 11.62 -9.42
N ALA A 397 -6.83 12.61 -8.54
CA ALA A 397 -6.47 12.46 -7.13
C ALA A 397 -7.30 11.39 -6.42
N LEU A 398 -8.60 11.26 -6.75
CA LEU A 398 -9.43 10.17 -6.27
C LEU A 398 -8.96 8.82 -6.82
N GLY A 399 -8.48 8.77 -8.07
CA GLY A 399 -7.85 7.58 -8.67
C GLY A 399 -6.72 7.00 -7.83
N CYS A 400 -5.91 7.86 -7.18
CA CYS A 400 -4.85 7.43 -6.27
C CYS A 400 -5.36 6.61 -5.08
N LEU A 401 -6.63 6.77 -4.66
CA LEU A 401 -7.22 5.94 -3.60
C LEU A 401 -7.29 4.47 -4.02
N TYR A 402 -7.43 4.17 -5.31
CA TYR A 402 -7.45 2.80 -5.84
C TYR A 402 -6.12 2.07 -5.60
N LEU A 403 -4.99 2.79 -5.57
CA LEU A 403 -3.68 2.22 -5.22
C LEU A 403 -3.58 1.80 -3.75
N GLY A 404 -4.27 2.53 -2.87
CA GLY A 404 -4.28 2.26 -1.43
C GLY A 404 -5.27 1.17 -1.02
N SER A 405 -6.47 1.17 -1.61
CA SER A 405 -7.49 0.14 -1.38
C SER A 405 -8.53 0.13 -2.50
N SER A 406 -8.62 -0.97 -3.23
CA SER A 406 -9.67 -1.20 -4.23
C SER A 406 -11.05 -1.23 -3.59
N THR A 407 -11.20 -1.77 -2.37
CA THR A 407 -12.49 -1.73 -1.63
C THR A 407 -12.90 -0.30 -1.26
N ALA A 408 -11.96 0.52 -0.78
CA ALA A 408 -12.24 1.90 -0.40
C ALA A 408 -12.68 2.71 -1.62
N PHE A 409 -12.03 2.50 -2.77
CA PHE A 409 -12.44 3.11 -4.02
C PHE A 409 -13.78 2.56 -4.54
N ASN A 410 -14.01 1.24 -4.49
CA ASN A 410 -15.28 0.65 -4.91
C ASN A 410 -16.46 1.13 -4.06
N SER A 411 -16.22 1.49 -2.79
CA SER A 411 -17.22 2.14 -1.93
C SER A 411 -17.62 3.54 -2.44
N LEU A 412 -16.86 4.16 -3.35
CA LEU A 412 -17.27 5.39 -4.03
C LEU A 412 -18.50 5.20 -4.91
N LEU A 413 -18.77 3.99 -5.43
CA LEU A 413 -19.99 3.70 -6.21
C LEU A 413 -21.24 3.94 -5.37
N GLY A 414 -21.33 3.29 -4.21
CA GLY A 414 -22.43 3.47 -3.26
C GLY A 414 -22.48 4.90 -2.70
N THR A 415 -21.32 5.51 -2.50
CA THR A 415 -21.21 6.89 -2.01
C THR A 415 -21.73 7.91 -3.01
N ALA A 416 -21.38 7.77 -4.30
CA ALA A 416 -21.86 8.64 -5.38
C ALA A 416 -23.39 8.65 -5.45
N VAL A 417 -23.99 7.45 -5.46
CA VAL A 417 -25.45 7.29 -5.50
C VAL A 417 -26.10 7.89 -4.26
N THR A 418 -25.55 7.62 -3.07
CA THR A 418 -26.12 8.10 -1.81
C THR A 418 -26.07 9.63 -1.72
N ILE A 419 -24.97 10.25 -2.13
CA ILE A 419 -24.81 11.71 -2.12
C ILE A 419 -25.75 12.38 -3.14
N ASN A 420 -25.86 11.83 -4.35
CA ASN A 420 -26.82 12.32 -5.34
C ASN A 420 -28.26 12.22 -4.82
N ASN A 421 -28.62 11.10 -4.19
CA ASN A 421 -29.94 10.91 -3.57
C ASN A 421 -30.23 11.94 -2.48
N ILE A 422 -29.24 12.25 -1.63
CA ILE A 422 -29.35 13.32 -0.64
C ILE A 422 -29.59 14.68 -1.33
N SER A 423 -28.86 14.96 -2.41
CA SER A 423 -29.02 16.18 -3.20
C SER A 423 -30.42 16.29 -3.83
N TYR A 424 -30.99 15.20 -4.37
CA TYR A 424 -32.36 15.17 -4.88
C TYR A 424 -33.41 15.36 -3.78
N MET A 425 -33.15 14.78 -2.60
CA MET A 425 -34.09 14.76 -1.50
C MET A 425 -34.37 16.17 -0.95
N PHE A 426 -33.37 17.05 -0.84
CA PHE A 426 -33.54 18.40 -0.29
C PHE A 426 -34.62 19.25 -0.98
N PRO A 427 -34.58 19.50 -2.31
CA PRO A 427 -35.60 20.29 -3.00
C PRO A 427 -36.97 19.59 -2.98
N ILE A 428 -37.03 18.28 -3.19
CA ILE A 428 -38.30 17.52 -3.25
C ILE A 428 -39.00 17.54 -1.89
N LEU A 429 -38.26 17.28 -0.80
CA LEU A 429 -38.78 17.31 0.57
C LEU A 429 -39.21 18.72 0.97
N THR A 430 -38.41 19.75 0.66
CA THR A 430 -38.76 21.13 0.98
C THR A 430 -40.02 21.58 0.25
N ASN A 431 -40.18 21.17 -1.01
CA ASN A 431 -41.39 21.43 -1.79
C ASN A 431 -42.61 20.71 -1.22
N LEU A 432 -42.44 19.49 -0.69
CA LEU A 432 -43.51 18.75 -0.01
C LEU A 432 -43.92 19.43 1.31
N ILE A 433 -42.95 19.81 2.15
CA ILE A 433 -43.18 20.47 3.45
C ILE A 433 -43.84 21.85 3.28
N THR A 434 -43.45 22.61 2.26
CA THR A 434 -44.04 23.92 1.95
C THR A 434 -45.40 23.81 1.24
N GLY A 435 -45.92 22.59 1.05
CA GLY A 435 -47.20 22.34 0.39
C GLY A 435 -47.21 22.75 -1.08
N ARG A 436 -46.04 22.76 -1.74
CA ARG A 436 -45.84 23.12 -3.16
C ARG A 436 -46.31 24.54 -3.52
N LYS A 437 -46.43 25.43 -2.52
CA LYS A 437 -46.94 26.81 -2.71
C LYS A 437 -45.90 27.76 -3.33
N ASN A 438 -44.62 27.52 -3.07
CA ASN A 438 -43.53 28.40 -3.50
C ASN A 438 -43.02 28.07 -4.92
N MET A 439 -43.41 26.92 -5.47
CA MET A 439 -42.92 26.46 -6.76
C MET A 439 -43.71 27.10 -7.92
N HIS A 440 -42.99 27.70 -8.86
CA HIS A 440 -43.57 28.20 -10.11
C HIS A 440 -44.04 27.04 -11.00
N LYS A 441 -45.05 27.26 -11.85
CA LYS A 441 -45.56 26.22 -12.75
C LYS A 441 -44.81 26.26 -14.08
N GLY A 442 -43.96 25.26 -14.31
CA GLY A 442 -43.31 25.00 -15.59
C GLY A 442 -44.26 24.47 -16.68
N VAL A 443 -43.70 24.20 -17.86
CA VAL A 443 -44.40 23.60 -19.00
C VAL A 443 -44.94 22.22 -18.63
N PHE A 444 -44.16 21.44 -17.88
CA PHE A 444 -44.57 20.20 -17.25
C PHE A 444 -44.88 20.45 -15.76
N HIS A 445 -46.08 20.08 -15.33
CA HIS A 445 -46.51 20.20 -13.93
C HIS A 445 -47.45 19.04 -13.56
N MET A 446 -47.33 18.51 -12.33
CA MET A 446 -48.09 17.35 -11.84
C MET A 446 -49.35 17.72 -11.04
N GLY A 447 -49.73 19.01 -11.05
CA GLY A 447 -50.93 19.49 -10.37
C GLY A 447 -50.86 19.37 -8.83
N PRO A 448 -51.97 19.70 -8.14
CA PRO A 448 -52.00 19.79 -6.68
C PRO A 448 -52.24 18.44 -5.97
N THR A 449 -52.73 17.41 -6.65
CA THR A 449 -53.06 16.10 -6.07
C THR A 449 -52.00 15.04 -6.37
N ILE A 450 -51.63 14.88 -7.65
CA ILE A 450 -50.64 13.89 -8.07
C ILE A 450 -49.23 14.33 -7.63
N GLY A 451 -48.90 15.60 -7.75
CA GLY A 451 -47.59 16.16 -7.38
C GLY A 451 -47.12 15.85 -5.94
N PRO A 452 -47.93 16.09 -4.89
CA PRO A 452 -47.58 15.68 -3.53
C PRO A 452 -47.40 14.17 -3.35
N ILE A 453 -48.24 13.34 -3.99
CA ILE A 453 -48.16 11.88 -3.88
C ILE A 453 -46.84 11.38 -4.48
N VAL A 454 -46.51 11.84 -5.68
CA VAL A 454 -45.24 11.51 -6.36
C VAL A 454 -44.06 11.94 -5.51
N ASN A 455 -44.04 13.20 -5.03
CA ASN A 455 -42.96 13.69 -4.17
C ASN A 455 -42.85 12.92 -2.84
N ALA A 456 -43.96 12.51 -2.23
CA ALA A 456 -43.96 11.73 -1.00
C ALA A 456 -43.37 10.32 -1.21
N VAL A 457 -43.80 9.63 -2.28
CA VAL A 457 -43.23 8.32 -2.66
C VAL A 457 -41.74 8.46 -2.96
N THR A 458 -41.32 9.50 -3.69
CA THR A 458 -39.91 9.77 -3.96
C THR A 458 -39.11 9.99 -2.68
N VAL A 459 -39.60 10.81 -1.73
CA VAL A 459 -38.90 11.02 -0.46
C VAL A 459 -38.78 9.73 0.35
N CYS A 460 -39.83 8.92 0.42
CA CYS A 460 -39.79 7.61 1.09
C CYS A 460 -38.76 6.68 0.43
N TRP A 461 -38.73 6.63 -0.89
CA TRP A 461 -37.77 5.84 -1.65
C TRP A 461 -36.33 6.30 -1.42
N LEU A 462 -36.05 7.60 -1.54
CA LEU A 462 -34.71 8.15 -1.33
C LEU A 462 -34.24 7.92 0.11
N THR A 463 -35.12 8.10 1.10
CA THR A 463 -34.79 7.83 2.52
C THR A 463 -34.44 6.35 2.72
N PHE A 464 -35.25 5.45 2.14
CA PHE A 464 -34.99 4.02 2.18
C PHE A 464 -33.64 3.68 1.54
N ALA A 465 -33.36 4.17 0.33
CA ALA A 465 -32.12 3.92 -0.38
C ALA A 465 -30.89 4.43 0.41
N ILE A 466 -30.94 5.65 0.96
CA ILE A 466 -29.83 6.24 1.73
C ILE A 466 -29.46 5.37 2.96
N ILE A 467 -30.46 4.88 3.70
CA ILE A 467 -30.23 4.07 4.91
C ILE A 467 -29.70 2.69 4.55
N PHE A 468 -30.44 1.96 3.70
CA PHE A 468 -30.14 0.55 3.46
C PHE A 468 -28.93 0.35 2.55
N PHE A 469 -28.58 1.31 1.68
CA PHE A 469 -27.41 1.19 0.82
C PHE A 469 -26.11 1.57 1.53
N SER A 470 -26.21 2.03 2.78
CA SER A 470 -25.08 2.19 3.67
C SER A 470 -24.71 0.88 4.41
N PHE A 471 -25.49 -0.19 4.23
CA PHE A 471 -25.23 -1.48 4.87
C PHE A 471 -24.13 -2.25 4.10
N PRO A 472 -23.40 -3.17 4.78
CA PRO A 472 -22.41 -4.01 4.15
C PRO A 472 -23.06 -5.04 3.21
N TYR A 473 -22.42 -5.28 2.06
CA TYR A 473 -22.89 -6.24 1.05
C TYR A 473 -22.68 -7.70 1.47
N VAL A 474 -21.68 -7.99 2.32
CA VAL A 474 -21.31 -9.34 2.75
C VAL A 474 -21.08 -9.39 4.26
N MET A 475 -21.45 -10.50 4.89
CA MET A 475 -21.24 -10.82 6.30
C MET A 475 -20.34 -12.07 6.44
N PRO A 476 -19.47 -12.15 7.48
CA PRO A 476 -19.20 -11.12 8.49
C PRO A 476 -18.45 -9.90 7.94
N VAL A 477 -18.63 -8.74 8.60
CA VAL A 477 -17.97 -7.49 8.20
C VAL A 477 -16.53 -7.48 8.70
N GLU A 478 -15.59 -7.26 7.79
CA GLU A 478 -14.18 -7.01 8.01
C GLU A 478 -13.81 -5.63 7.46
N ALA A 479 -12.68 -5.07 7.87
CA ALA A 479 -12.20 -3.79 7.31
C ALA A 479 -12.02 -3.84 5.78
N ALA A 480 -11.80 -5.03 5.21
CA ALA A 480 -11.62 -5.23 3.78
C ALA A 480 -12.93 -5.30 2.97
N ASN A 481 -14.10 -5.51 3.60
CA ASN A 481 -15.40 -5.63 2.90
C ASN A 481 -16.49 -4.67 3.45
N MET A 482 -16.16 -3.84 4.44
CA MET A 482 -17.05 -2.84 4.99
C MET A 482 -17.46 -1.80 3.93
N ASN A 483 -18.75 -1.44 3.92
CA ASN A 483 -19.25 -0.34 3.13
C ASN A 483 -18.95 0.99 3.83
N TYR A 484 -17.98 1.75 3.31
CA TYR A 484 -17.54 3.03 3.89
C TYR A 484 -18.42 4.24 3.52
N THR A 485 -19.53 4.04 2.80
CA THR A 485 -20.41 5.13 2.34
C THR A 485 -20.91 6.00 3.48
N SER A 486 -21.37 5.43 4.60
CA SER A 486 -21.87 6.21 5.74
C SER A 486 -20.81 7.13 6.35
N VAL A 487 -19.56 6.66 6.44
CA VAL A 487 -18.42 7.44 6.95
C VAL A 487 -18.09 8.59 6.02
N VAL A 488 -18.05 8.34 4.72
CA VAL A 488 -17.74 9.38 3.72
C VAL A 488 -18.85 10.43 3.69
N VAL A 489 -20.12 10.01 3.64
CA VAL A 489 -21.27 10.92 3.63
C VAL A 489 -21.34 11.76 4.92
N GLY A 490 -21.20 11.13 6.09
CA GLY A 490 -21.21 11.82 7.37
C GLY A 490 -20.04 12.78 7.54
N GLY A 491 -18.83 12.35 7.16
CA GLY A 491 -17.63 13.18 7.19
C GLY A 491 -17.74 14.40 6.27
N LEU A 492 -18.21 14.22 5.03
CA LEU A 492 -18.42 15.31 4.09
C LEU A 492 -19.49 16.29 4.59
N ALA A 493 -20.60 15.80 5.14
CA ALA A 493 -21.63 16.66 5.71
C ALA A 493 -21.07 17.56 6.83
N ILE A 494 -20.21 17.03 7.71
CA ILE A 494 -19.55 17.79 8.77
C ILE A 494 -18.58 18.83 8.19
N LEU A 495 -17.79 18.45 7.17
CA LEU A 495 -16.85 19.36 6.52
C LEU A 495 -17.57 20.51 5.81
N ILE A 496 -18.65 20.22 5.08
CA ILE A 496 -19.46 21.25 4.40
C ILE A 496 -20.12 22.17 5.42
N ALA A 497 -20.69 21.63 6.50
CA ALA A 497 -21.29 22.43 7.56
C ALA A 497 -20.26 23.33 8.27
N SER A 498 -19.04 22.81 8.49
CA SER A 498 -17.93 23.57 9.05
C SER A 498 -17.49 24.69 8.12
N HIS A 499 -17.38 24.42 6.81
CA HIS A 499 -17.06 25.42 5.81
C HIS A 499 -18.11 26.53 5.74
N TYR A 500 -19.41 26.18 5.71
CA TYR A 500 -20.50 27.15 5.76
C TYR A 500 -20.43 28.04 7.00
N SER A 501 -20.10 27.47 8.17
CA SER A 501 -20.01 28.24 9.41
C SER A 501 -18.89 29.30 9.38
N ASN A 502 -17.79 29.01 8.66
CA ASN A 502 -16.68 29.94 8.48
C ASN A 502 -17.03 31.04 7.46
N GLU A 503 -17.66 30.68 6.34
CA GLU A 503 -18.14 31.60 5.30
C GLU A 503 -19.20 32.57 5.86
N TRP A 504 -20.20 32.04 6.58
CA TRP A 504 -21.24 32.85 7.23
C TRP A 504 -20.66 33.84 8.21
N LYS A 505 -19.63 33.42 8.97
CA LYS A 505 -18.94 34.30 9.92
C LYS A 505 -18.22 35.44 9.19
N MET A 506 -17.52 35.14 8.10
CA MET A 506 -16.89 36.16 7.26
C MET A 506 -17.90 37.13 6.66
N MET A 507 -19.05 36.65 6.15
CA MET A 507 -20.12 37.51 5.62
C MET A 507 -20.73 38.38 6.71
N SER A 508 -21.01 37.82 7.90
CA SER A 508 -21.57 38.62 9.01
C SER A 508 -20.58 39.67 9.52
N ASP A 509 -19.29 39.35 9.53
CA ASP A 509 -18.23 40.28 9.90
C ASP A 509 -18.07 41.37 8.82
N SER A 510 -18.20 41.02 7.53
CA SER A 510 -18.15 41.97 6.41
C SER A 510 -19.36 42.91 6.36
N GLU A 511 -20.58 42.42 6.55
CA GLU A 511 -21.79 43.25 6.68
C GLU A 511 -21.70 44.17 7.89
N ALA A 512 -21.17 43.68 9.03
CA ALA A 512 -20.92 44.50 10.20
C ALA A 512 -19.91 45.64 9.91
N ILE A 513 -18.87 45.36 9.12
CA ILE A 513 -17.87 46.35 8.69
C ILE A 513 -18.48 47.35 7.70
N GLU A 514 -19.31 46.92 6.73
CA GLU A 514 -20.00 47.81 5.79
C GLU A 514 -21.01 48.71 6.49
N LEU A 515 -21.79 48.18 7.44
CA LEU A 515 -22.71 48.97 8.26
C LEU A 515 -21.95 49.99 9.13
N GLN A 516 -20.80 49.60 9.68
CA GLN A 516 -19.96 50.49 10.48
C GLN A 516 -19.25 51.55 9.64
N ASN A 517 -18.90 51.24 8.38
CA ASN A 517 -18.35 52.19 7.42
C ASN A 517 -19.42 53.13 6.85
N SER A 518 -20.65 52.64 6.64
CA SER A 518 -21.82 53.45 6.25
C SER A 518 -22.22 54.44 7.34
N GLN A 519 -22.17 54.03 8.63
CA GLN A 519 -22.38 54.93 9.76
C GLN A 519 -21.26 55.95 9.96
N ARG A 520 -20.02 55.64 9.55
CA ARG A 520 -18.88 56.58 9.59
C ARG A 520 -18.85 57.58 8.43
N SER A 521 -19.58 57.32 7.35
CA SER A 521 -19.62 58.15 6.14
C SER A 521 -20.88 59.00 6.00
N ALA A 522 -21.78 58.99 6.99
CA ALA A 522 -22.92 59.90 7.04
C ALA A 522 -22.44 61.34 7.34
N PRO A 523 -22.62 62.31 6.42
CA PRO A 523 -22.31 63.71 6.71
C PRO A 523 -23.34 64.28 7.69
N SER A 524 -22.85 65.13 8.60
CA SER A 524 -23.67 65.89 9.54
C SER A 524 -24.77 66.67 8.81
N THR A 525 -26.01 66.42 9.20
CA THR A 525 -27.22 67.07 8.70
C THR A 525 -27.12 68.59 8.69
N GLU A 526 -27.01 69.17 7.49
CA GLU A 526 -27.44 70.55 7.21
C GLU A 526 -28.88 70.49 6.66
N LYS A 527 -29.72 71.40 7.15
CA LYS A 527 -31.16 71.44 6.88
C LYS A 527 -31.45 71.85 5.43
N GLY A 528 -32.29 71.05 4.76
CA GLY A 528 -33.22 71.51 3.72
C GLY A 528 -32.66 71.61 2.29
N SER A 529 -33.02 70.63 1.45
CA SER A 529 -33.50 70.90 0.09
C SER A 529 -34.13 69.65 -0.51
N VAL A 530 -35.31 69.83 -1.07
CA VAL A 530 -36.12 68.86 -1.80
C VAL A 530 -35.46 68.59 -3.15
N TRP A 531 -35.25 67.31 -3.50
CA TRP A 531 -34.85 66.89 -4.84
C TRP A 531 -36.00 66.13 -5.52
N GLN A 532 -36.53 66.70 -6.60
CA GLN A 532 -37.47 66.08 -7.54
C GLN A 532 -36.70 65.25 -8.59
N PRO A 533 -37.22 64.10 -9.05
CA PRO A 533 -36.71 63.43 -10.25
C PRO A 533 -37.28 64.08 -11.52
N LEU A 534 -36.40 64.43 -12.46
CA LEU A 534 -36.72 64.93 -13.79
C LEU A 534 -37.05 63.78 -14.76
N VAL A 535 -38.06 64.05 -15.59
CA VAL A 535 -38.28 63.68 -17.00
C VAL A 535 -39.62 62.94 -17.23
N GLU A 536 -40.66 63.76 -17.46
CA GLU A 536 -41.78 63.46 -18.35
C GLU A 536 -41.36 63.73 -19.81
N SER A 537 -41.86 62.92 -20.75
CA SER A 537 -42.12 63.37 -22.12
C SER A 537 -43.48 62.84 -22.58
N GLU A 538 -44.37 63.77 -22.90
CA GLU A 538 -45.76 63.56 -23.34
C GLU A 538 -45.91 63.12 -24.82
N SER A 539 -47.13 62.65 -25.12
CA SER A 539 -47.85 62.60 -26.41
C SER A 539 -47.63 61.38 -27.33
N GLY A 540 -48.64 60.68 -27.88
CA GLY A 540 -50.10 60.80 -27.83
C GLY A 540 -50.79 59.80 -28.80
N HIS A 541 -52.05 59.45 -28.47
CA HIS A 541 -53.15 58.84 -29.27
C HIS A 541 -53.30 57.31 -29.51
N ASP A 542 -54.25 56.74 -28.72
CA ASP A 542 -55.45 55.91 -29.04
C ASP A 542 -55.45 54.88 -30.18
N ILE A 543 -55.77 53.60 -29.87
CA ILE A 543 -57.03 52.88 -30.24
C ILE A 543 -57.34 51.76 -29.19
N SER A 544 -58.63 51.64 -28.83
CA SER A 544 -59.32 50.80 -27.83
C SER A 544 -59.24 49.25 -27.97
N GLY A 545 -59.33 48.50 -26.84
CA GLY A 545 -59.89 47.12 -26.88
C GLY A 545 -59.54 46.03 -25.83
N ARG A 546 -59.50 46.31 -24.52
CA ARG A 546 -59.84 45.40 -23.36
C ARG A 546 -59.29 43.93 -23.30
N SER A 547 -58.36 43.65 -22.37
CA SER A 547 -58.57 42.82 -21.16
C SER A 547 -57.38 42.91 -20.19
N SER A 548 -57.67 42.89 -18.89
CA SER A 548 -56.93 43.50 -17.79
C SER A 548 -55.64 42.78 -17.34
N VAL A 549 -54.50 43.45 -17.47
CA VAL A 549 -53.28 43.18 -16.69
C VAL A 549 -53.25 44.16 -15.52
N ARG A 550 -53.32 43.65 -14.28
CA ARG A 550 -53.03 44.48 -13.09
C ARG A 550 -51.52 44.74 -13.04
N HIS A 551 -51.14 46.01 -13.14
CA HIS A 551 -49.83 46.48 -12.72
C HIS A 551 -49.68 46.24 -11.21
N LEU A 552 -48.66 45.50 -10.82
CA LEU A 552 -48.22 45.41 -9.43
C LEU A 552 -47.48 46.70 -9.10
N GLU A 553 -48.06 47.51 -8.22
CA GLU A 553 -47.40 48.63 -7.55
C GLU A 553 -46.15 48.13 -6.78
N PRO A 554 -45.08 48.94 -6.69
CA PRO A 554 -43.99 48.68 -5.76
C PRO A 554 -44.53 48.82 -4.33
N SER A 555 -44.73 47.70 -3.65
CA SER A 555 -45.15 47.68 -2.25
C SER A 555 -44.15 48.38 -1.36
N HIS A 556 -44.64 49.40 -0.65
CA HIS A 556 -44.02 50.13 0.45
C HIS A 556 -43.01 49.30 1.26
N VAL A 557 -41.78 49.83 1.38
CA VAL A 557 -40.84 49.45 2.43
C VAL A 557 -41.29 50.16 3.70
N GLU A 558 -42.07 49.48 4.54
CA GLU A 558 -42.23 49.88 5.94
C GLU A 558 -40.94 49.58 6.70
N THR A 559 -40.35 50.63 7.27
CA THR A 559 -39.27 50.54 8.26
C THR A 559 -39.79 49.84 9.52
N PRO A 560 -39.09 48.85 10.10
CA PRO A 560 -39.51 48.24 11.34
C PRO A 560 -39.15 49.16 12.52
N GLU A 561 -40.09 49.98 12.97
CA GLU A 561 -40.09 50.47 14.35
C GLU A 561 -40.63 49.36 15.28
N ASN A 562 -39.84 49.06 16.31
CA ASN A 562 -40.22 48.43 17.58
C ASN A 562 -41.19 47.24 17.55
N GLU A 563 -40.66 46.00 17.53
CA GLU A 563 -41.32 44.89 18.24
C GLU A 563 -40.32 43.80 18.73
N ASP A 564 -40.22 43.74 20.06
CA ASP A 564 -39.94 42.59 20.92
C ASP A 564 -38.53 41.93 20.99
N HIS A 565 -37.63 42.64 21.69
CA HIS A 565 -36.47 42.09 22.39
C HIS A 565 -36.88 41.14 23.56
N SER A 566 -37.32 39.90 23.28
CA SER A 566 -37.38 38.88 24.36
C SER A 566 -37.11 37.43 23.94
N LYS A 567 -37.24 37.07 22.65
CA LYS A 567 -37.15 35.66 22.21
C LYS A 567 -35.76 35.16 21.79
N GLY A 568 -34.74 36.04 21.78
CA GLY A 568 -33.35 35.71 21.43
C GLY A 568 -32.50 35.07 22.55
N LYS A 569 -33.05 34.91 23.77
CA LYS A 569 -32.29 34.40 24.93
C LYS A 569 -32.14 32.88 24.98
N GLY A 570 -33.05 32.11 24.37
CA GLY A 570 -33.00 30.64 24.39
C GLY A 570 -31.87 30.05 23.53
N TYR A 571 -31.71 30.57 22.31
CA TYR A 571 -30.71 30.08 21.36
C TYR A 571 -29.27 30.46 21.75
N ARG A 572 -29.07 31.65 22.33
CA ARG A 572 -27.76 32.08 22.87
C ARG A 572 -27.30 31.25 24.07
N ARG A 573 -28.24 30.70 24.86
CA ARG A 573 -27.92 29.89 26.06
C ARG A 573 -27.44 28.48 25.72
N ILE A 574 -27.94 27.92 24.62
CA ILE A 574 -27.52 26.60 24.11
C ILE A 574 -26.15 26.71 23.40
N LEU A 575 -25.92 27.78 22.63
CA LEU A 575 -24.62 28.07 22.02
C LEU A 575 -23.53 28.46 23.04
N SER A 576 -23.90 29.00 24.21
CA SER A 576 -22.93 29.31 25.28
C SER A 576 -22.48 28.09 26.09
N LEU A 577 -23.13 26.94 25.92
CA LEU A 577 -22.73 25.67 26.56
C LEU A 577 -21.66 24.92 25.76
N ILE A 578 -21.41 25.33 24.49
CA ILE A 578 -20.29 24.83 23.71
C ILE A 578 -19.07 25.67 24.10
N PRO A 579 -18.04 25.08 24.74
CA PRO A 579 -16.85 25.84 25.09
C PRO A 579 -16.24 26.43 23.81
N ARG A 580 -16.07 27.76 23.77
CA ARG A 580 -15.32 28.45 22.72
C ARG A 580 -13.88 27.95 22.75
N ILE A 581 -13.56 26.97 21.92
CA ILE A 581 -12.19 26.55 21.68
C ILE A 581 -11.49 27.74 20.98
N PRO A 582 -10.43 28.33 21.56
CA PRO A 582 -9.69 29.41 20.91
C PRO A 582 -9.21 28.96 19.53
N PRO A 583 -9.20 29.81 18.49
CA PRO A 583 -8.72 29.47 17.14
C PRO A 583 -7.32 28.83 17.14
N LEU A 584 -6.48 29.26 18.09
CA LEU A 584 -5.15 28.72 18.36
C LEU A 584 -5.18 27.23 18.74
N VAL A 585 -6.17 26.81 19.53
CA VAL A 585 -6.34 25.41 19.97
C VAL A 585 -6.85 24.54 18.82
N GLY A 586 -7.70 25.08 17.94
CA GLY A 586 -8.11 24.40 16.70
C GLY A 586 -6.95 24.16 15.73
N HIS A 587 -6.09 25.16 15.53
CA HIS A 587 -4.89 25.03 14.68
C HIS A 587 -3.89 24.02 15.24
N LEU A 588 -3.63 24.08 16.55
CA LEU A 588 -2.76 23.14 17.26
C LEU A 588 -3.28 21.69 17.17
N ALA A 589 -4.60 21.50 17.33
CA ALA A 589 -5.24 20.19 17.28
C ALA A 589 -5.23 19.56 15.87
N LEU A 590 -5.27 20.37 14.82
CA LEU A 590 -5.28 19.88 13.44
C LEU A 590 -3.88 19.61 12.88
N VAL A 591 -2.87 20.39 13.29
CA VAL A 591 -1.54 20.35 12.65
C VAL A 591 -0.53 19.51 13.45
N HIS A 592 -0.53 19.60 14.78
CA HIS A 592 0.55 19.02 15.59
C HIS A 592 0.16 17.74 16.34
N ILE A 593 -1.10 17.64 16.78
CA ILE A 593 -1.58 16.46 17.53
C ILE A 593 -1.60 15.19 16.66
N PRO A 594 -2.06 15.20 15.39
CA PRO A 594 -2.15 13.98 14.58
C PRO A 594 -0.81 13.22 14.40
N PRO A 595 0.31 13.86 13.98
CA PRO A 595 1.58 13.13 13.84
C PRO A 595 2.12 12.61 15.19
N VAL A 596 1.91 13.35 16.28
CA VAL A 596 2.30 12.91 17.63
C VAL A 596 1.49 11.68 18.06
N ALA A 597 0.17 11.72 17.87
CA ALA A 597 -0.73 10.62 18.22
C ALA A 597 -0.37 9.35 17.44
N ILE A 598 -0.07 9.48 16.15
CA ILE A 598 0.35 8.35 15.31
C ILE A 598 1.68 7.76 15.82
N THR A 599 2.69 8.59 16.07
CA THR A 599 3.99 8.12 16.60
C THR A 599 3.83 7.36 17.93
N LEU A 600 3.01 7.89 18.84
CA LEU A 600 2.74 7.25 20.14
C LEU A 600 1.89 5.98 20.02
N ALA A 601 0.94 5.94 19.10
CA ALA A 601 0.14 4.75 18.83
C ALA A 601 1.02 3.61 18.28
N VAL A 602 1.88 3.91 17.31
CA VAL A 602 2.84 2.93 16.78
C VAL A 602 3.79 2.48 17.89
N LEU A 603 4.34 3.39 18.69
CA LEU A 603 5.17 3.03 19.85
C LEU A 603 4.44 2.09 20.83
N SER A 604 3.16 2.35 21.09
CA SER A 604 2.33 1.51 21.96
C SER A 604 2.19 0.08 21.40
N LEU A 605 2.10 -0.09 20.08
CA LEU A 605 2.09 -1.42 19.46
C LEU A 605 3.41 -2.18 19.66
N TYR A 606 4.55 -1.49 19.65
CA TYR A 606 5.86 -2.10 19.93
C TYR A 606 6.06 -2.45 21.40
N ILE A 607 5.57 -1.60 22.32
CA ILE A 607 5.57 -1.88 23.76
C ILE A 607 4.66 -3.08 24.05
N ALA A 608 3.44 -3.08 23.49
CA ALA A 608 2.47 -4.16 23.61
C ALA A 608 2.85 -5.43 22.83
N ASN A 609 3.91 -5.38 22.03
CA ASN A 609 4.44 -6.52 21.29
C ASN A 609 3.40 -7.23 20.40
N VAL A 610 2.56 -6.45 19.71
CA VAL A 610 1.43 -6.95 18.92
C VAL A 610 1.89 -7.83 17.75
N ARG A 611 1.15 -8.93 17.53
CA ARG A 611 1.43 -9.97 16.52
C ARG A 611 0.49 -9.85 15.33
N TRP A 612 0.99 -10.15 14.15
CA TRP A 612 0.24 -10.17 12.89
C TRP A 612 0.37 -11.55 12.24
N SER A 613 -0.76 -12.18 11.95
CA SER A 613 -0.83 -13.38 11.12
C SER A 613 -0.71 -12.96 9.66
N ASN A 614 0.40 -13.34 9.00
CA ASN A 614 0.66 -13.16 7.56
C ASN A 614 -0.10 -11.99 6.90
N PRO A 615 0.36 -10.73 7.08
CA PRO A 615 -0.26 -9.57 6.46
C PRO A 615 -0.31 -9.76 4.94
N THR A 616 -1.48 -9.51 4.37
CA THR A 616 -1.64 -9.49 2.91
C THR A 616 -0.80 -8.38 2.30
N ASN A 617 -0.44 -8.51 1.01
CA ASN A 617 0.25 -7.46 0.27
C ASN A 617 -0.48 -6.11 0.36
N ASN A 618 -1.81 -6.14 0.39
CA ASN A 618 -2.65 -4.95 0.54
C ASN A 618 -2.53 -4.31 1.92
N ALA A 619 -2.44 -5.11 2.99
CA ALA A 619 -2.23 -4.59 4.35
C ALA A 619 -0.85 -3.93 4.49
N LEU A 620 0.19 -4.53 3.89
CA LEU A 620 1.53 -3.94 3.85
C LEU A 620 1.55 -2.63 3.04
N ASN A 621 0.85 -2.59 1.90
CA ASN A 621 0.72 -1.37 1.08
C ASN A 621 -0.07 -0.27 1.82
N ALA A 622 -1.12 -0.63 2.56
CA ALA A 622 -1.87 0.33 3.38
C ALA A 622 -1.01 0.94 4.50
N LEU A 623 -0.16 0.13 5.14
CA LEU A 623 0.82 0.62 6.12
C LEU A 623 1.91 1.50 5.49
N GLN A 624 2.34 1.19 4.25
CA GLN A 624 3.24 2.06 3.49
C GLN A 624 2.59 3.41 3.15
N PHE A 625 1.32 3.42 2.75
CA PHE A 625 0.57 4.64 2.54
C PHE A 625 0.40 5.43 3.83
N ALA A 626 0.04 4.77 4.93
CA ALA A 626 -0.05 5.40 6.26
C ALA A 626 1.29 6.02 6.69
N ALA A 627 2.41 5.37 6.38
CA ALA A 627 3.75 5.92 6.64
C ALA A 627 4.01 7.19 5.83
N LYS A 628 3.53 7.25 4.58
CA LYS A 628 3.63 8.46 3.73
C LYS A 628 2.74 9.61 4.23
N VAL A 629 1.54 9.30 4.72
CA VAL A 629 0.66 10.29 5.36
C VAL A 629 1.30 10.82 6.64
N HIS A 630 1.86 9.93 7.47
CA HIS A 630 2.56 10.32 8.70
C HIS A 630 3.76 11.23 8.43
N GLU A 631 4.57 10.92 7.41
CA GLU A 631 5.66 11.78 6.93
C GLU A 631 5.15 13.18 6.55
N ALA A 632 4.10 13.27 5.72
CA ALA A 632 3.54 14.55 5.30
C ALA A 632 3.06 15.39 6.48
N LEU A 633 2.39 14.76 7.46
CA LEU A 633 1.93 15.43 8.68
C LEU A 633 3.10 15.94 9.53
N ILE A 634 4.20 15.18 9.65
CA ILE A 634 5.42 15.63 10.32
C ILE A 634 6.01 16.86 9.63
N ILE A 635 6.10 16.86 8.29
CA ILE A 635 6.65 17.98 7.50
C ILE A 635 5.80 19.24 7.68
N VAL A 636 4.47 19.11 7.60
CA VAL A 636 3.53 20.23 7.82
C VAL A 636 3.66 20.77 9.25
N SER A 637 3.76 19.88 10.25
CA SER A 637 3.99 20.26 11.64
C SER A 637 5.31 21.03 11.82
N ILE A 638 6.42 20.55 11.26
CA ILE A 638 7.73 21.19 11.38
C ILE A 638 7.75 22.54 10.63
N GLY A 639 7.16 22.60 9.44
CA GLY A 639 7.04 23.83 8.66
C GLY A 639 6.25 24.92 9.40
N ASN A 640 5.15 24.55 10.07
CA ASN A 640 4.36 25.47 10.87
C ASN A 640 5.15 25.99 12.10
N ILE A 641 5.95 25.15 12.75
CA ILE A 641 6.82 25.56 13.87
C ILE A 641 7.87 26.57 13.41
N LEU A 642 8.54 26.30 12.27
CA LEU A 642 9.51 27.23 11.70
C LEU A 642 8.88 28.55 11.27
N LEU A 643 7.69 28.52 10.66
CA LEU A 643 6.97 29.72 10.26
C LEU A 643 6.60 30.59 11.47
N GLY A 644 6.14 29.97 12.56
CA GLY A 644 5.89 30.68 13.82
C GLY A 644 7.17 31.34 14.38
N ARG A 645 8.32 30.67 14.27
CA ARG A 645 9.62 31.21 14.70
C ARG A 645 10.08 32.39 13.85
N ILE A 646 9.89 32.33 12.54
CA ILE A 646 10.24 33.41 11.60
C ILE A 646 9.34 34.62 11.82
N ASN A 647 8.03 34.40 11.95
CA ASN A 647 7.06 35.46 12.19
C ASN A 647 7.36 36.22 13.49
N HIS A 648 7.75 35.50 14.55
CA HIS A 648 8.19 36.10 15.80
C HIS A 648 9.39 37.04 15.60
N HIS A 649 10.41 36.65 14.83
CA HIS A 649 11.57 37.50 14.58
C HIS A 649 11.28 38.69 13.66
N LEU A 650 10.36 38.55 12.70
CA LEU A 650 10.00 39.63 11.78
C LEU A 650 9.16 40.73 12.44
N LEU A 651 8.34 40.38 13.43
CA LEU A 651 7.40 41.30 14.07
C LEU A 651 7.91 41.95 15.35
N ASN A 652 8.97 41.41 15.98
CA ASN A 652 9.42 41.88 17.28
C ASN A 652 10.43 43.03 17.13
N LYS A 653 10.18 44.15 17.81
CA LYS A 653 11.03 45.35 17.71
C LYS A 653 12.41 45.08 18.32
N GLY A 654 13.44 44.99 17.48
CA GLY A 654 14.84 44.85 17.90
C GLY A 654 15.54 43.53 17.50
N ASP A 655 14.80 42.58 16.94
CA ASP A 655 15.36 41.35 16.36
C ASP A 655 15.32 41.43 14.84
N SER A 656 16.43 41.11 14.17
CA SER A 656 16.51 41.06 12.70
C SER A 656 16.81 39.65 12.23
N LEU A 657 16.04 39.18 11.24
CA LEU A 657 16.24 37.87 10.63
C LEU A 657 17.05 38.01 9.33
N PRO A 658 18.13 37.24 9.11
CA PRO A 658 18.81 37.22 7.82
C PRO A 658 17.88 36.78 6.69
N LEU A 659 17.99 37.43 5.53
CA LEU A 659 17.17 37.17 4.34
C LEU A 659 17.20 35.69 3.91
N GLY A 660 18.35 35.01 4.05
CA GLY A 660 18.49 33.59 3.69
C GLY A 660 17.69 32.59 4.54
N PHE A 661 17.19 32.99 5.72
CA PHE A 661 16.34 32.14 6.56
C PHE A 661 14.85 32.26 6.25
N LEU A 662 14.43 33.31 5.53
CA LEU A 662 13.04 33.54 5.14
C LEU A 662 12.42 32.39 4.31
N PRO A 663 13.10 31.81 3.30
CA PRO A 663 12.56 30.71 2.51
C PRO A 663 12.60 29.34 3.22
N SER A 664 13.16 29.25 4.43
CA SER A 664 13.35 27.97 5.13
C SER A 664 12.09 27.12 5.29
N PRO A 665 10.88 27.64 5.58
CA PRO A 665 9.66 26.81 5.69
C PRO A 665 9.15 26.29 4.34
N LEU A 666 9.50 26.97 3.24
CA LEU A 666 9.07 26.63 1.88
C LEU A 666 9.95 25.55 1.25
N LEU A 667 11.25 25.58 1.56
CA LEU A 667 12.25 24.67 0.98
C LEU A 667 12.40 23.36 1.77
N LEU A 668 11.59 23.14 2.82
CA LEU A 668 11.55 21.88 3.58
C LEU A 668 11.03 20.69 2.79
N ASN A 669 10.33 20.91 1.67
CA ASN A 669 9.91 19.85 0.74
C ASN A 669 11.06 19.38 -0.17
N SER A 670 12.15 20.16 -0.22
CA SER A 670 13.39 19.83 -0.93
C SER A 670 14.60 20.08 -0.01
N PRO A 671 14.66 19.43 1.16
CA PRO A 671 15.60 19.77 2.23
C PRO A 671 17.06 19.59 1.79
N PHE A 672 17.34 18.63 0.89
CA PHE A 672 18.67 18.43 0.32
C PHE A 672 19.15 19.62 -0.50
N LEU A 673 18.31 20.18 -1.37
CA LEU A 673 18.64 21.38 -2.16
C LEU A 673 18.84 22.59 -1.24
N TYR A 674 18.06 22.69 -0.18
CA TYR A 674 18.20 23.77 0.79
C TYR A 674 19.48 23.65 1.62
N LEU A 675 19.87 22.43 2.03
CA LEU A 675 21.12 22.16 2.73
C LEU A 675 22.37 22.42 1.88
N ILE A 676 22.27 22.48 0.56
CA ILE A 676 23.39 22.80 -0.34
C ILE A 676 23.34 24.28 -0.76
N SER A 677 22.22 24.96 -0.50
CA SER A 677 22.03 26.34 -0.90
C SER A 677 22.94 27.31 -0.14
N SER A 678 23.43 28.33 -0.85
CA SER A 678 24.10 29.46 -0.22
C SER A 678 23.15 30.29 0.67
N GLU A 679 21.83 30.14 0.50
CA GLU A 679 20.77 30.78 1.28
C GLU A 679 20.80 30.37 2.75
N LEU A 680 21.03 29.08 3.03
CA LEU A 680 21.10 28.55 4.40
C LEU A 680 22.46 28.84 5.06
N TRP A 681 23.55 28.59 4.34
CA TRP A 681 24.89 28.63 4.94
C TRP A 681 25.45 30.03 5.11
N ALA A 682 25.14 30.97 4.22
CA ALA A 682 25.69 32.32 4.31
C ALA A 682 25.28 33.04 5.62
N PRO A 683 24.01 32.99 6.08
CA PRO A 683 23.63 33.48 7.40
C PRO A 683 24.30 32.74 8.56
N ILE A 684 24.41 31.41 8.48
CA ILE A 684 24.96 30.55 9.56
C ILE A 684 26.46 30.79 9.78
N LEU A 685 27.21 30.99 8.69
CA LEU A 685 28.66 31.15 8.69
C LEU A 685 29.10 32.61 8.90
N SER A 686 28.21 33.59 8.76
CA SER A 686 28.54 35.01 8.93
C SER A 686 28.70 35.41 10.41
N SER A 687 29.70 36.26 10.70
CA SER A 687 30.14 36.61 12.07
C SER A 687 29.76 38.03 12.56
N ARG A 688 28.82 38.75 11.91
CA ARG A 688 28.48 40.13 12.28
C ARG A 688 27.14 40.25 13.05
N GLY A 689 27.22 40.46 14.37
CA GLY A 689 26.12 40.96 15.24
C GLY A 689 24.97 39.99 15.60
N GLN A 690 24.43 40.08 16.83
CA GLN A 690 23.39 39.20 17.44
C GLN A 690 23.67 37.69 17.29
N HIS A 691 24.81 37.24 17.83
CA HIS A 691 25.38 35.91 17.60
C HIS A 691 24.56 34.72 18.13
N ARG A 692 23.81 34.89 19.25
CA ARG A 692 23.18 33.75 19.94
C ARG A 692 21.81 33.35 19.35
N THR A 693 20.98 34.31 19.01
CA THR A 693 19.61 34.09 18.49
C THR A 693 19.63 33.61 17.03
N ARG A 694 20.54 34.15 16.21
CA ARG A 694 20.73 33.74 14.81
C ARG A 694 21.26 32.32 14.69
N LYS A 695 22.26 31.94 15.52
CA LYS A 695 22.79 30.57 15.56
C LYS A 695 21.76 29.56 16.07
N ALA A 696 20.94 29.93 17.06
CA ALA A 696 19.85 29.07 17.53
C ALA A 696 18.78 28.84 16.45
N THR A 697 18.41 29.88 15.70
CA THR A 697 17.42 29.77 14.61
C THR A 697 17.98 28.97 13.42
N GLY A 698 19.24 29.19 13.05
CA GLY A 698 19.93 28.37 12.05
C GLY A 698 20.06 26.90 12.45
N ALA A 699 20.37 26.62 13.73
CA ALA A 699 20.40 25.26 14.26
C ALA A 699 19.02 24.59 14.24
N MET A 700 17.95 25.31 14.58
CA MET A 700 16.57 24.81 14.46
C MET A 700 16.20 24.48 13.01
N ILE A 701 16.57 25.33 12.06
CA ILE A 701 16.32 25.10 10.62
C ILE A 701 17.09 23.86 10.13
N LEU A 702 18.36 23.73 10.51
CA LEU A 702 19.20 22.56 10.16
C LEU A 702 18.60 21.26 10.72
N LEU A 703 18.24 21.26 11.99
CA LEU A 703 17.61 20.14 12.70
C LEU A 703 16.26 19.77 12.08
N SER A 704 15.46 20.76 11.68
CA SER A 704 14.18 20.58 11.00
C SER A 704 14.35 19.98 9.61
N ALA A 705 15.35 20.43 8.84
CA ALA A 705 15.66 19.86 7.53
C ALA A 705 16.13 18.40 7.64
N ILE A 706 16.97 18.07 8.63
CA ILE A 706 17.41 16.70 8.92
C ILE A 706 16.21 15.83 9.31
N LEU A 707 15.31 16.33 10.17
CA LEU A 707 14.10 15.62 10.56
C LEU A 707 13.17 15.36 9.36
N CYS A 708 13.00 16.30 8.44
CA CYS A 708 12.20 16.10 7.23
C CYS A 708 12.81 15.04 6.30
N ILE A 709 14.13 15.00 6.15
CA ILE A 709 14.83 13.94 5.37
C ILE A 709 14.62 12.57 6.01
N ALA A 710 14.72 12.51 7.34
CA ALA A 710 14.61 11.27 8.09
C ALA A 710 13.14 10.79 8.25
N ALA A 711 12.15 11.69 8.23
CA ALA A 711 10.74 11.37 8.49
C ALA A 711 10.20 10.27 7.56
N SER A 712 10.59 10.28 6.28
CA SER A 712 10.13 9.30 5.29
C SER A 712 10.60 7.87 5.59
N PRO A 713 11.93 7.57 5.63
CA PRO A 713 12.40 6.23 5.93
C PRO A 713 12.03 5.78 7.34
N LEU A 714 12.01 6.68 8.34
CA LEU A 714 11.74 6.30 9.72
C LEU A 714 10.26 6.00 9.98
N SER A 715 9.34 6.70 9.33
CA SER A 715 7.90 6.37 9.40
C SER A 715 7.62 5.00 8.79
N ALA A 716 8.28 4.67 7.67
CA ALA A 716 8.16 3.35 7.05
C ALA A 716 8.79 2.25 7.93
N ILE A 717 9.96 2.50 8.52
CA ILE A 717 10.65 1.55 9.42
C ILE A 717 9.79 1.20 10.64
N THR A 718 9.09 2.19 11.20
CA THR A 718 8.28 1.98 12.41
C THR A 718 6.90 1.40 12.11
N MET A 719 6.20 1.84 11.06
CA MET A 719 4.83 1.39 10.79
C MET A 719 4.71 -0.01 10.18
N ILE A 720 5.69 -0.45 9.39
CA ILE A 720 5.62 -1.75 8.70
C ILE A 720 6.12 -2.83 9.68
N PRO A 721 5.28 -3.81 10.07
CA PRO A 721 5.71 -4.89 10.94
C PRO A 721 6.79 -5.70 10.25
N ARG A 722 7.76 -6.19 11.02
CA ARG A 722 8.87 -6.97 10.48
C ARG A 722 8.62 -8.46 10.69
N GLN A 723 8.98 -9.23 9.66
CA GLN A 723 8.96 -10.68 9.72
C GLN A 723 10.17 -11.15 10.52
N GLY A 724 9.94 -12.04 11.48
CA GLY A 724 11.01 -12.56 12.32
C GLY A 724 10.59 -13.81 13.08
N TRP A 725 11.59 -14.59 13.49
CA TRP A 725 11.39 -15.75 14.36
C TRP A 725 11.13 -15.29 15.78
N ARG A 726 10.01 -15.72 16.37
CA ARG A 726 9.67 -15.36 17.74
C ARG A 726 9.41 -16.58 18.59
N LEU A 727 10.04 -16.58 19.76
CA LEU A 727 9.84 -17.55 20.82
C LEU A 727 8.38 -17.54 21.29
N VAL A 728 7.74 -18.70 21.34
CA VAL A 728 6.43 -18.89 21.98
C VAL A 728 6.66 -19.57 23.34
N PRO A 729 6.50 -18.85 24.47
CA PRO A 729 6.88 -19.35 25.80
C PRO A 729 6.04 -20.54 26.29
N GLU A 730 4.84 -20.77 25.75
CA GLU A 730 3.89 -21.76 26.23
C GLU A 730 3.61 -22.86 25.19
N PHE A 731 4.65 -23.41 24.57
CA PHE A 731 4.45 -24.60 23.74
C PHE A 731 4.51 -25.86 24.60
N ARG A 732 3.35 -26.42 24.92
CA ARG A 732 3.22 -27.85 25.23
C ARG A 732 2.95 -28.57 23.92
N PRO A 733 3.79 -29.52 23.46
CA PRO A 733 3.52 -30.24 22.24
C PRO A 733 2.20 -31.00 22.40
N PHE A 734 1.18 -30.53 21.68
CA PHE A 734 -0.15 -31.09 21.45
C PHE A 734 -0.54 -32.31 22.29
N GLY A 735 -0.95 -32.12 23.55
CA GLY A 735 -1.61 -33.18 24.34
C GLY A 735 -0.88 -34.53 24.33
N ILE A 736 0.43 -34.54 24.09
CA ILE A 736 1.23 -35.76 24.11
C ILE A 736 1.33 -36.10 25.60
N PRO A 737 0.71 -37.21 26.04
CA PRO A 737 0.77 -37.59 27.44
C PRO A 737 2.23 -37.90 27.86
N ASP A 738 2.58 -37.62 29.11
CA ASP A 738 3.96 -37.64 29.65
C ASP A 738 4.75 -38.93 29.33
N TRP A 739 4.06 -40.04 29.05
CA TRP A 739 4.62 -41.35 28.71
C TRP A 739 5.25 -41.47 27.30
N MET A 740 5.16 -40.45 26.44
CA MET A 740 5.82 -40.44 25.11
C MET A 740 7.06 -39.51 25.08
N THR A 741 7.65 -39.26 26.24
CA THR A 741 8.87 -38.47 26.40
C THR A 741 10.09 -39.37 26.20
N THR A 742 10.92 -39.09 25.19
CA THR A 742 12.20 -39.81 25.02
C THR A 742 13.16 -39.39 26.12
N TYR A 743 13.61 -40.35 26.91
CA TYR A 743 14.62 -40.18 27.93
C TYR A 743 15.84 -41.04 27.59
N THR A 744 16.95 -40.74 28.24
CA THR A 744 18.19 -41.51 28.12
C THR A 744 18.69 -41.80 29.51
N THR A 745 18.93 -43.08 29.77
CA THR A 745 19.54 -43.61 30.99
C THR A 745 21.01 -43.87 30.71
N GLY A 746 21.92 -43.28 31.49
CA GLY A 746 23.36 -43.49 31.35
C GLY A 746 24.15 -42.32 30.74
N THR A 747 25.46 -42.53 30.57
CA THR A 747 26.42 -41.51 30.12
C THR A 747 26.38 -41.28 28.61
N LEU A 748 25.58 -40.32 28.16
CA LEU A 748 25.43 -39.88 26.76
C LEU A 748 26.74 -39.52 26.04
N TYR A 749 27.69 -38.93 26.77
CA TYR A 749 28.90 -38.33 26.22
C TYR A 749 30.13 -39.10 26.68
N ASN A 750 30.18 -40.39 26.37
CA ASN A 750 31.33 -41.21 26.73
C ASN A 750 32.61 -40.64 26.06
N THR A 751 33.69 -40.58 26.83
CA THR A 751 35.00 -40.11 26.40
C THR A 751 35.99 -41.25 26.21
N ASP A 752 35.62 -42.50 26.48
CA ASP A 752 36.45 -43.69 26.23
C ASP A 752 35.66 -44.73 25.44
N LEU A 753 36.06 -44.96 24.18
CA LEU A 753 35.34 -45.80 23.22
C LEU A 753 36.12 -47.08 22.95
N ASP A 754 35.58 -48.21 23.37
CA ASP A 754 36.11 -49.57 23.21
C ASP A 754 35.15 -50.46 22.38
N ALA A 755 35.40 -51.77 22.30
CA ALA A 755 34.57 -52.70 21.54
C ALA A 755 33.08 -52.70 21.97
N GLU A 756 32.77 -52.38 23.23
CA GLU A 756 31.41 -52.34 23.75
C GLU A 756 30.65 -51.07 23.31
N ALA A 757 31.39 -50.00 23.03
CA ALA A 757 30.83 -48.74 22.54
C ALA A 757 30.58 -48.71 21.02
N VAL A 758 30.77 -49.83 20.29
CA VAL A 758 30.51 -49.91 18.85
C VAL A 758 29.00 -49.85 18.61
N PRO A 759 28.48 -48.92 17.77
CA PRO A 759 27.04 -48.80 17.51
C PRO A 759 26.43 -50.12 16.99
N ASP A 760 25.31 -50.55 17.58
CA ASP A 760 24.70 -51.85 17.28
C ASP A 760 23.98 -51.84 15.92
N HIS A 761 24.57 -52.50 14.91
CA HIS A 761 24.11 -52.47 13.51
C HIS A 761 22.79 -53.23 13.27
N ASN A 762 22.27 -53.96 14.24
CA ASN A 762 21.05 -54.76 14.09
C ASN A 762 19.74 -53.97 14.25
N VAL A 763 19.75 -52.82 14.94
CA VAL A 763 18.53 -52.02 15.20
C VAL A 763 17.98 -51.35 13.92
N THR A 764 18.80 -51.23 12.87
CA THR A 764 18.43 -50.57 11.60
C THR A 764 17.98 -51.53 10.49
N ARG A 765 17.93 -52.84 10.77
CA ARG A 765 17.67 -53.89 9.74
C ARG A 765 16.18 -54.15 9.44
N ASP A 766 15.27 -53.70 10.31
CA ASP A 766 13.83 -54.04 10.27
C ASP A 766 12.92 -53.04 9.52
N SER A 767 13.47 -52.07 8.79
CA SER A 767 12.66 -51.15 7.98
C SER A 767 12.79 -51.47 6.48
N GLU A 768 11.68 -51.83 5.83
CA GLU A 768 11.63 -52.21 4.40
C GLU A 768 12.01 -51.08 3.41
N TRP A 769 12.41 -49.91 3.90
CA TRP A 769 12.64 -48.69 3.09
C TRP A 769 14.12 -48.39 2.79
N TYR A 770 15.08 -49.23 3.20
CA TYR A 770 16.51 -48.97 2.98
C TYR A 770 17.03 -49.52 1.65
N THR A 771 17.29 -48.65 0.67
CA THR A 771 18.27 -48.92 -0.38
C THR A 771 19.68 -48.76 0.19
N LYS A 772 20.50 -49.82 0.17
CA LYS A 772 21.89 -49.85 0.66
C LYS A 772 22.70 -48.65 0.14
N PRO A 773 23.04 -47.63 0.96
CA PRO A 773 24.05 -46.66 0.57
C PRO A 773 25.41 -47.37 0.69
N SER A 774 26.10 -47.60 -0.42
CA SER A 774 27.48 -48.10 -0.39
C SER A 774 28.41 -47.00 0.11
N GLN A 775 29.53 -47.33 0.76
CA GLN A 775 30.53 -46.34 1.16
C GLN A 775 31.09 -45.56 -0.04
N ARG A 776 31.08 -46.20 -1.22
CA ARG A 776 31.26 -45.53 -2.51
C ARG A 776 30.40 -44.27 -2.69
N SER A 777 29.20 -44.18 -2.12
CA SER A 777 28.36 -42.98 -2.14
C SER A 777 28.88 -41.85 -1.24
N VAL A 778 29.54 -42.15 -0.10
CA VAL A 778 30.26 -41.13 0.72
C VAL A 778 31.30 -40.48 -0.17
N LEU A 779 32.12 -41.35 -0.76
CA LEU A 779 33.34 -40.95 -1.44
C LEU A 779 33.02 -40.31 -2.81
N GLU A 780 32.01 -40.79 -3.54
CA GLU A 780 31.53 -40.15 -4.77
C GLU A 780 30.95 -38.75 -4.50
N THR A 781 30.24 -38.56 -3.40
CA THR A 781 29.64 -37.26 -3.03
C THR A 781 30.72 -36.27 -2.57
N ALA A 782 31.65 -36.72 -1.73
CA ALA A 782 32.75 -35.91 -1.22
C ALA A 782 33.74 -35.50 -2.33
N ILE A 783 34.09 -36.42 -3.24
CA ILE A 783 35.12 -36.19 -4.27
C ILE A 783 34.59 -35.50 -5.53
N ARG A 784 33.39 -35.85 -6.05
CA ARG A 784 32.89 -35.24 -7.31
C ARG A 784 32.89 -33.71 -7.28
N ARG A 785 32.73 -33.08 -6.10
CA ARG A 785 32.65 -31.61 -5.98
C ARG A 785 33.97 -30.90 -5.69
N LEU A 786 34.97 -31.58 -5.12
CA LEU A 786 36.35 -31.05 -4.99
C LEU A 786 36.89 -30.61 -6.36
N SER A 787 36.53 -31.34 -7.42
CA SER A 787 36.89 -31.02 -8.81
C SER A 787 36.26 -29.76 -9.42
N SER A 788 35.27 -29.12 -8.76
CA SER A 788 34.38 -28.14 -9.43
C SER A 788 34.49 -26.67 -8.99
N GLY A 789 35.32 -26.32 -8.01
CA GLY A 789 35.58 -24.90 -7.64
C GLY A 789 34.38 -24.09 -7.09
N TYR A 790 33.25 -24.72 -6.78
CA TYR A 790 32.05 -24.04 -6.24
C TYR A 790 31.98 -24.08 -4.69
N ARG A 791 31.39 -23.01 -4.15
CA ARG A 791 31.16 -22.64 -2.73
C ARG A 791 30.66 -23.79 -1.81
N PRO A 792 30.89 -23.71 -0.49
CA PRO A 792 30.52 -24.75 0.47
C PRO A 792 29.00 -25.00 0.50
N LEU A 793 28.62 -26.27 0.59
CA LEU A 793 27.24 -26.72 0.79
C LEU A 793 26.89 -26.56 2.27
N THR A 794 25.82 -25.83 2.56
CA THR A 794 25.31 -25.73 3.93
C THR A 794 24.55 -26.99 4.37
N ASN A 795 24.17 -27.89 3.45
CA ASN A 795 23.37 -29.09 3.73
C ASN A 795 23.78 -30.26 2.81
N VAL A 796 24.59 -31.21 3.28
CA VAL A 796 24.76 -32.52 2.61
C VAL A 796 24.37 -33.64 3.57
N THR A 797 23.40 -34.43 3.16
CA THR A 797 22.93 -35.63 3.84
C THR A 797 23.73 -36.83 3.34
N TYR A 798 24.64 -37.31 4.18
CA TYR A 798 25.24 -38.63 4.06
C TYR A 798 25.43 -39.19 5.47
N SER A 799 24.75 -40.30 5.74
CA SER A 799 25.05 -41.20 6.85
C SER A 799 25.24 -42.58 6.23
N ASN A 800 26.08 -43.42 6.84
CA ASN A 800 26.20 -44.83 6.43
C ASN A 800 24.84 -45.57 6.51
N PHE A 801 23.87 -44.98 7.22
CA PHE A 801 22.54 -45.51 7.44
C PHE A 801 21.48 -44.61 6.81
N GLY A 802 20.92 -45.05 5.68
CA GLY A 802 20.07 -44.24 4.80
C GLY A 802 18.71 -43.75 5.33
N ALA A 803 18.40 -43.85 6.63
CA ALA A 803 17.09 -43.42 7.17
C ALA A 803 17.12 -42.35 8.25
N THR A 804 18.30 -41.82 8.60
CA THR A 804 18.36 -40.82 9.69
C THR A 804 18.04 -39.39 9.23
N GLY A 805 18.07 -39.10 7.93
CA GLY A 805 17.72 -37.77 7.38
C GLY A 805 18.51 -36.61 8.00
N ARG A 806 19.69 -36.88 8.58
CA ARG A 806 20.50 -35.91 9.31
C ARG A 806 21.53 -35.25 8.38
N PRO A 807 21.73 -33.93 8.45
CA PRO A 807 22.75 -33.25 7.69
C PRO A 807 24.10 -33.37 8.42
N MET A 808 25.14 -33.69 7.66
CA MET A 808 26.52 -33.70 8.12
C MET A 808 27.25 -32.51 7.51
N SER A 809 27.96 -31.77 8.34
CA SER A 809 28.79 -30.65 7.88
C SER A 809 30.25 -31.04 7.95
N TYR A 810 30.99 -30.83 6.86
CA TYR A 810 32.44 -30.98 6.84
C TYR A 810 33.11 -29.85 6.06
N ARG A 811 34.38 -29.57 6.37
CA ARG A 811 35.21 -28.59 5.67
C ARG A 811 36.68 -28.97 5.72
N THR A 812 37.34 -28.90 4.57
CA THR A 812 38.80 -29.02 4.46
C THR A 812 39.45 -27.68 4.83
N LEU A 813 40.51 -27.72 5.64
CA LEU A 813 41.18 -26.54 6.18
C LEU A 813 42.34 -26.10 5.27
N SER A 814 42.58 -24.80 5.19
CA SER A 814 43.71 -24.25 4.43
C SER A 814 45.09 -24.68 4.95
N SER A 815 45.19 -25.00 6.25
CA SER A 815 46.40 -25.50 6.92
C SER A 815 46.65 -27.01 6.75
N GLY A 816 45.76 -27.73 6.06
CA GLY A 816 45.76 -29.20 5.96
C GLY A 816 44.80 -29.86 6.96
N GLY A 817 44.16 -30.97 6.55
CA GLY A 817 43.16 -31.69 7.34
C GLY A 817 41.70 -31.31 7.05
N THR A 818 40.76 -32.10 7.55
CA THR A 818 39.31 -31.94 7.38
C THR A 818 38.58 -32.03 8.71
N VAL A 819 37.70 -31.06 8.99
CA VAL A 819 36.81 -31.06 10.16
C VAL A 819 35.40 -31.51 9.77
N ALA A 820 34.73 -32.28 10.62
CA ALA A 820 33.36 -32.71 10.45
C ALA A 820 32.56 -32.67 11.77
N THR A 821 31.24 -32.45 11.67
CA THR A 821 30.30 -32.51 12.79
C THR A 821 28.89 -32.85 12.30
N CYS A 822 28.07 -33.46 13.17
CA CYS A 822 26.64 -33.67 12.93
C CYS A 822 25.84 -33.78 14.24
N PRO A 823 24.51 -33.57 14.22
CA PRO A 823 23.67 -33.79 15.39
C PRO A 823 23.57 -35.27 15.80
N PRO A 824 23.39 -35.57 17.11
CA PRO A 824 23.10 -36.92 17.58
C PRO A 824 21.85 -37.51 16.92
N SER A 825 21.94 -38.76 16.48
CA SER A 825 20.91 -39.40 15.63
C SER A 825 19.54 -39.43 16.29
N ALA A 826 19.46 -39.76 17.58
CA ALA A 826 18.18 -39.82 18.28
C ALA A 826 17.52 -38.45 18.47
N VAL A 827 18.32 -37.40 18.72
CA VAL A 827 17.81 -36.03 18.85
C VAL A 827 17.30 -35.53 17.49
N ALA A 828 18.05 -35.79 16.41
CA ALA A 828 17.65 -35.44 15.05
C ALA A 828 16.36 -36.15 14.61
N LEU A 829 16.26 -37.47 14.84
CA LEU A 829 15.09 -38.28 14.49
C LEU A 829 13.84 -37.81 15.25
N GLN A 830 13.97 -37.55 16.56
CA GLN A 830 12.86 -37.10 17.38
C GLN A 830 12.42 -35.68 16.98
N LEU A 831 13.36 -34.77 16.72
CA LEU A 831 13.08 -33.43 16.25
C LEU A 831 12.36 -33.44 14.89
N ALA A 832 12.80 -34.29 13.95
CA ALA A 832 12.17 -34.47 12.64
C ALA A 832 10.75 -35.06 12.76
N SER A 833 10.54 -36.05 13.63
CA SER A 833 9.21 -36.63 13.87
C SER A 833 8.23 -35.63 14.50
N THR A 834 8.73 -34.76 15.37
CA THR A 834 7.93 -33.71 16.02
C THR A 834 7.60 -32.61 15.01
N TYR A 835 8.59 -32.23 14.18
CA TYR A 835 8.41 -31.27 13.09
C TYR A 835 7.39 -31.75 12.05
N ALA A 836 7.45 -33.02 11.62
CA ALA A 836 6.49 -33.59 10.66
C ALA A 836 5.03 -33.47 11.12
N ARG A 837 4.80 -33.30 12.43
CA ARG A 837 3.48 -33.08 13.02
C ARG A 837 3.12 -31.60 13.22
N SER A 838 4.10 -30.70 13.39
CA SER A 838 3.85 -29.29 13.72
C SER A 838 4.06 -28.30 12.57
N GLY A 839 5.00 -28.58 11.65
CA GLY A 839 5.33 -27.71 10.51
C GLY A 839 6.05 -26.40 10.86
N GLU A 840 6.71 -26.31 12.03
CA GLU A 840 7.30 -25.05 12.54
C GLU A 840 8.75 -25.22 13.02
N ILE A 841 9.50 -24.12 13.17
CA ILE A 841 10.87 -24.20 13.73
C ILE A 841 10.81 -24.68 15.17
N LEU A 842 11.48 -25.80 15.39
CA LEU A 842 11.72 -26.39 16.69
C LEU A 842 13.21 -26.35 16.96
N LYS A 843 13.59 -25.83 18.12
CA LYS A 843 14.93 -25.98 18.69
C LYS A 843 14.88 -27.04 19.79
N ALA A 844 15.74 -28.03 19.71
CA ALA A 844 15.90 -29.05 20.76
C ALA A 844 16.90 -28.54 21.81
N GLY A 845 16.55 -28.69 23.09
CA GLY A 845 17.44 -28.48 24.23
C GLY A 845 17.43 -29.70 25.15
N ASN A 846 18.50 -29.87 25.92
CA ASN A 846 18.57 -30.89 26.96
C ASN A 846 17.93 -30.34 28.24
N LYS A 847 17.20 -31.19 28.96
CA LYS A 847 16.47 -30.83 30.16
C LYS A 847 16.63 -31.94 31.19
N GLU A 848 17.17 -31.61 32.35
CA GLU A 848 17.16 -32.52 33.50
C GLU A 848 15.73 -32.67 34.00
N ALA A 849 15.30 -33.89 34.30
CA ALA A 849 13.95 -34.14 34.75
C ALA A 849 13.64 -33.33 36.04
N GLY A 850 12.49 -32.64 36.06
CA GLY A 850 12.09 -31.77 37.18
C GLY A 850 12.58 -30.30 37.10
N THR A 851 13.53 -29.97 36.22
CA THR A 851 13.95 -28.57 35.99
C THR A 851 13.12 -27.90 34.89
N THR A 852 13.18 -26.58 34.73
CA THR A 852 12.55 -25.86 33.58
C THR A 852 13.58 -25.27 32.62
N THR A 853 14.86 -25.35 32.96
CA THR A 853 15.96 -24.75 32.21
C THR A 853 16.48 -25.71 31.14
N LEU A 854 16.54 -25.23 29.89
CA LEU A 854 17.08 -25.98 28.76
C LEU A 854 18.57 -25.66 28.59
N SER A 855 19.41 -26.69 28.60
CA SER A 855 20.83 -26.62 28.23
C SER A 855 21.03 -27.04 26.77
N LYS A 856 22.22 -26.76 26.21
CA LYS A 856 22.57 -27.15 24.83
C LYS A 856 22.93 -28.63 24.76
N TRP A 857 22.71 -29.24 23.60
CA TRP A 857 23.20 -30.59 23.32
C TRP A 857 24.68 -30.55 22.95
N LYS A 858 25.43 -31.61 23.27
CA LYS A 858 26.79 -31.77 22.73
C LYS A 858 26.74 -32.57 21.43
N GLN A 859 27.63 -32.22 20.52
CA GLN A 859 27.82 -32.89 19.23
C GLN A 859 29.28 -33.30 19.07
N PRO A 860 29.56 -34.37 18.30
CA PRO A 860 30.94 -34.71 17.96
C PRO A 860 31.53 -33.69 17.00
N LEU A 861 32.74 -33.26 17.31
CA LEU A 861 33.58 -32.48 16.42
C LEU A 861 34.85 -33.29 16.17
N VAL A 862 35.01 -33.78 14.94
CA VAL A 862 36.13 -34.64 14.54
C VAL A 862 36.97 -33.92 13.52
N VAL A 863 38.29 -33.97 13.71
CA VAL A 863 39.25 -33.50 12.73
C VAL A 863 40.16 -34.66 12.34
N THR A 864 40.38 -34.81 11.05
CA THR A 864 41.34 -35.78 10.52
C THR A 864 42.37 -35.11 9.65
N GLN A 865 43.62 -35.49 9.84
CA GLN A 865 44.75 -35.03 9.04
C GLN A 865 45.58 -36.23 8.60
N CYS A 866 45.95 -36.28 7.33
CA CYS A 866 46.76 -37.35 6.76
C CYS A 866 48.05 -36.78 6.17
N THR A 867 49.15 -37.49 6.38
CA THR A 867 50.46 -37.16 5.81
C THR A 867 51.02 -38.38 5.12
N GLN A 868 51.69 -38.16 3.99
CA GLN A 868 52.21 -39.23 3.13
C GLN A 868 53.72 -39.20 3.10
N THR A 869 54.34 -40.38 3.17
CA THR A 869 55.79 -40.52 3.03
C THR A 869 56.16 -41.79 2.30
N ARG A 870 57.39 -41.81 1.78
CA ARG A 870 57.99 -43.00 1.14
C ARG A 870 58.93 -43.66 2.12
N LEU A 871 59.07 -44.97 2.02
CA LEU A 871 60.05 -45.71 2.81
C LEU A 871 61.47 -45.36 2.33
N GLN A 872 62.32 -44.84 3.22
CA GLN A 872 63.71 -44.51 2.89
C GLN A 872 64.62 -45.74 3.03
N ASP A 873 65.78 -45.71 2.37
CA ASP A 873 66.82 -46.74 2.46
C ASP A 873 67.21 -46.98 3.93
N GLY A 874 66.91 -48.18 4.45
CA GLY A 874 67.05 -48.53 5.87
C GLY A 874 65.74 -48.83 6.62
N GLY A 875 64.59 -48.73 5.94
CA GLY A 875 63.29 -49.14 6.48
C GLY A 875 62.69 -48.15 7.48
N ILE A 876 62.99 -46.86 7.32
CA ILE A 876 62.49 -45.76 8.15
C ILE A 876 61.50 -44.92 7.32
N ALA A 877 60.32 -44.66 7.87
CA ALA A 877 59.30 -43.78 7.29
C ALA A 877 59.22 -42.50 8.13
N GLU A 878 59.60 -41.36 7.55
CA GLU A 878 59.57 -40.06 8.22
C GLU A 878 58.31 -39.28 7.79
N PHE A 879 57.45 -38.97 8.75
CA PHE A 879 56.21 -38.22 8.53
C PHE A 879 56.35 -36.80 9.07
N ARG A 880 55.94 -35.81 8.28
CA ARG A 880 55.87 -34.41 8.73
C ARG A 880 54.43 -34.06 9.06
N LEU A 881 54.20 -33.63 10.29
CA LEU A 881 52.88 -33.27 10.81
C LEU A 881 52.73 -31.74 10.88
N ASN A 882 51.63 -31.23 10.30
CA ASN A 882 51.31 -29.81 10.24
C ASN A 882 49.94 -29.55 10.90
N SER A 883 49.83 -29.52 12.23
CA SER A 883 48.49 -29.36 12.83
C SER A 883 47.95 -27.93 12.68
N PRO A 884 46.65 -27.77 12.37
CA PRO A 884 45.94 -26.50 12.47
C PRO A 884 45.79 -25.93 13.89
N TYR A 885 45.94 -26.76 14.93
CA TYR A 885 45.55 -26.43 16.31
C TYR A 885 46.68 -26.40 17.33
N TRP A 886 47.89 -26.86 16.95
CA TRP A 886 49.06 -26.59 17.76
C TRP A 886 49.48 -25.16 17.50
N GLU A 887 49.50 -24.34 18.55
CA GLU A 887 50.02 -22.99 18.46
C GLU A 887 51.40 -23.08 17.81
N GLN A 888 51.59 -22.34 16.72
CA GLN A 888 52.78 -22.36 15.88
C GLN A 888 53.96 -21.68 16.63
N SER A 889 54.27 -22.15 17.84
CA SER A 889 55.41 -21.69 18.60
C SER A 889 56.67 -22.27 17.92
N GLN A 890 57.18 -21.49 16.97
CA GLN A 890 58.49 -21.63 16.33
C GLN A 890 58.65 -22.71 15.26
N GLY A 891 57.90 -22.63 14.14
CA GLY A 891 58.37 -23.09 12.82
C GLY A 891 58.92 -24.53 12.68
N HIS A 892 58.66 -25.41 13.63
CA HIS A 892 59.12 -26.80 13.64
C HIS A 892 57.92 -27.70 13.37
N TYR A 893 57.89 -28.24 12.16
CA TYR A 893 57.13 -29.46 11.88
C TYR A 893 57.59 -30.52 12.89
N GLN A 894 56.65 -31.15 13.62
CA GLN A 894 57.00 -32.37 14.33
C GLN A 894 57.20 -33.45 13.26
N SER A 895 58.46 -33.82 13.02
CA SER A 895 58.79 -35.01 12.25
C SER A 895 58.65 -36.23 13.17
N MET A 896 57.92 -37.23 12.69
CA MET A 896 57.76 -38.50 13.36
C MET A 896 58.42 -39.58 12.52
N GLU A 897 59.39 -40.29 13.10
CA GLU A 897 60.04 -41.41 12.45
C GLU A 897 59.42 -42.72 12.92
N ILE A 898 58.86 -43.49 11.99
CA ILE A 898 58.35 -44.83 12.25
C ILE A 898 59.33 -45.83 11.62
N ARG A 899 59.89 -46.71 12.46
CA ARG A 899 60.84 -47.73 12.01
C ARG A 899 60.10 -49.04 11.72
N SER A 900 60.26 -49.56 10.50
CA SER A 900 59.62 -50.81 10.06
C SER A 900 59.90 -52.03 10.96
N SER A 901 61.05 -52.07 11.64
CA SER A 901 61.39 -53.15 12.57
C SER A 901 60.52 -53.20 13.84
N GLN A 902 59.83 -52.10 14.18
CA GLN A 902 58.97 -52.01 15.36
C GLN A 902 57.51 -52.42 15.08
N HIS A 903 57.12 -52.54 13.81
CA HIS A 903 55.77 -52.90 13.41
C HIS A 903 55.80 -54.06 12.40
N PRO A 904 55.55 -55.31 12.84
CA PRO A 904 55.65 -56.51 12.00
C PRO A 904 54.83 -56.47 10.71
N TRP A 905 53.65 -55.83 10.75
CA TRP A 905 52.79 -55.64 9.59
C TRP A 905 53.49 -54.92 8.43
N LEU A 906 54.35 -53.93 8.72
CA LEU A 906 55.13 -53.22 7.70
C LEU A 906 56.09 -54.14 6.93
N LEU A 907 56.66 -55.14 7.62
CA LEU A 907 57.56 -56.11 7.03
C LEU A 907 56.83 -57.15 6.17
N ASP A 908 55.57 -57.46 6.51
CA ASP A 908 54.75 -58.41 5.75
C ASP A 908 54.12 -57.76 4.52
N VAL A 909 53.72 -56.49 4.60
CA VAL A 909 53.29 -55.70 3.45
C VAL A 909 54.40 -55.61 2.40
N ALA A 910 55.66 -55.47 2.82
CA ALA A 910 56.81 -55.43 1.93
C ALA A 910 57.05 -56.76 1.17
N LYS A 911 56.62 -57.91 1.70
CA LYS A 911 56.76 -59.22 1.03
C LYS A 911 55.70 -59.45 -0.05
N ASN A 912 54.53 -58.83 0.07
CA ASN A 912 53.41 -58.97 -0.86
C ASN A 912 53.47 -58.04 -2.09
N MET A 913 54.58 -57.32 -2.29
CA MET A 913 54.74 -56.27 -3.32
C MET A 913 54.67 -56.78 -4.77
N SER A 914 55.02 -58.04 -5.05
CA SER A 914 55.33 -58.47 -6.42
C SER A 914 54.13 -58.68 -7.35
N ASN A 915 52.89 -58.74 -6.83
CA ASN A 915 51.71 -59.13 -7.61
C ASN A 915 50.48 -58.21 -7.47
N SER A 916 50.54 -57.11 -6.71
CA SER A 916 49.37 -56.25 -6.44
C SER A 916 49.45 -54.89 -7.11
N SER A 917 48.36 -54.44 -7.73
CA SER A 917 48.18 -53.08 -8.29
C SER A 917 47.20 -52.21 -7.48
N GLY A 918 46.78 -52.68 -6.30
CA GLY A 918 45.75 -52.07 -5.43
C GLY A 918 46.25 -51.78 -4.00
N PRO A 919 45.34 -51.47 -3.04
CA PRO A 919 45.72 -51.22 -1.64
C PRO A 919 46.39 -52.45 -1.03
N LEU A 920 47.42 -52.22 -0.22
CA LEU A 920 48.14 -53.29 0.49
C LEU A 920 47.55 -53.58 1.87
N GLY A 921 46.73 -52.65 2.41
CA GLY A 921 46.02 -52.78 3.68
C GLY A 921 46.17 -51.54 4.57
N TYR A 922 45.67 -51.66 5.81
CA TYR A 922 45.81 -50.64 6.86
C TYR A 922 46.18 -51.28 8.21
N SER A 923 46.70 -50.47 9.14
CA SER A 923 47.01 -50.86 10.52
C SER A 923 46.88 -49.65 11.45
N PHE A 924 46.51 -49.87 12.71
CA PHE A 924 46.56 -48.87 13.77
C PHE A 924 47.95 -48.93 14.43
N LEU A 925 48.54 -47.78 14.81
CA LEU A 925 49.88 -47.71 15.39
C LEU A 925 49.88 -47.31 16.87
N ASN A 926 48.76 -46.79 17.38
CA ASN A 926 48.57 -46.37 18.78
C ASN A 926 49.68 -45.40 19.26
N ILE A 927 49.88 -44.35 18.47
CA ILE A 927 50.95 -43.35 18.65
C ILE A 927 50.68 -42.44 19.87
N LYS A 928 49.42 -42.43 20.36
CA LYS A 928 48.95 -41.62 21.48
C LYS A 928 49.85 -41.72 22.72
N GLY A 929 50.33 -42.92 23.06
CA GLY A 929 51.13 -43.18 24.26
C GLY A 929 52.60 -42.72 24.19
N ALA A 930 53.13 -42.45 23.01
CA ALA A 930 54.57 -42.22 22.81
C ALA A 930 55.00 -40.74 22.83
N ASN A 931 54.10 -39.80 22.47
CA ASN A 931 54.47 -38.40 22.18
C ASN A 931 53.52 -37.32 22.76
N GLU A 932 52.63 -37.67 23.70
CA GLU A 932 51.63 -36.74 24.31
C GLU A 932 50.84 -35.88 23.30
N LEU A 933 50.59 -36.41 22.11
CA LEU A 933 49.86 -35.70 21.06
C LEU A 933 48.36 -35.67 21.39
N PRO A 934 47.65 -34.54 21.18
CA PRO A 934 46.21 -34.41 21.39
C PRO A 934 45.42 -35.08 20.25
N ILE A 935 45.58 -36.39 20.13
CA ILE A 935 44.91 -37.26 19.16
C ILE A 935 44.03 -38.28 19.89
N SER A 936 42.90 -38.60 19.27
CA SER A 936 41.96 -39.61 19.73
C SER A 936 42.39 -41.01 19.30
N THR A 937 42.87 -41.15 18.06
CA THR A 937 43.40 -42.39 17.47
C THR A 937 44.19 -42.08 16.19
N ASP A 938 44.81 -43.10 15.59
CA ASP A 938 45.62 -43.02 14.38
C ASP A 938 45.41 -44.24 13.50
N ILE A 939 45.48 -44.07 12.17
CA ILE A 939 45.36 -45.16 11.19
C ILE A 939 46.37 -44.95 10.08
N MET A 940 47.12 -46.01 9.74
CA MET A 940 48.12 -45.99 8.68
C MET A 940 47.70 -46.88 7.52
N PHE A 941 47.80 -46.35 6.31
CA PHE A 941 47.48 -47.03 5.05
C PHE A 941 48.75 -47.28 4.24
N ALA A 942 48.82 -48.43 3.55
CA ALA A 942 49.93 -48.78 2.66
C ALA A 942 49.48 -49.00 1.21
N SER A 943 50.13 -48.31 0.27
CA SER A 943 49.82 -48.35 -1.16
C SER A 943 51.08 -48.47 -2.02
N VAL A 944 50.95 -49.06 -3.21
CA VAL A 944 52.02 -49.10 -4.22
C VAL A 944 52.02 -47.82 -5.05
N ILE A 945 53.19 -47.21 -5.24
CA ILE A 945 53.36 -46.04 -6.13
C ILE A 945 53.40 -46.53 -7.57
N ASN A 946 52.60 -45.91 -8.44
CA ASN A 946 52.56 -46.22 -9.86
C ASN A 946 52.92 -44.99 -10.70
N GLU A 947 53.59 -45.20 -11.84
CA GLU A 947 53.85 -44.17 -12.85
C GLU A 947 52.80 -44.18 -13.96
N THR A 948 52.41 -43.00 -14.43
CA THR A 948 51.50 -42.85 -15.57
C THR A 948 52.30 -42.63 -16.85
N THR A 949 52.21 -43.55 -17.80
CA THR A 949 52.81 -43.42 -19.13
C THR A 949 51.71 -43.20 -20.18
N LEU A 950 51.89 -42.18 -21.03
CA LEU A 950 51.02 -41.94 -22.17
C LEU A 950 51.30 -43.00 -23.23
N VAL A 951 50.30 -43.83 -23.53
CA VAL A 951 50.42 -44.86 -24.57
C VAL A 951 49.91 -44.34 -25.91
N ASN A 952 48.95 -43.41 -25.91
CA ASN A 952 48.43 -42.65 -27.08
C ASN A 952 47.95 -41.24 -26.64
N GLU A 953 47.66 -40.33 -27.59
CA GLU A 953 47.22 -38.93 -27.32
C GLU A 953 45.97 -38.80 -26.42
N THR A 954 45.21 -39.87 -26.21
CA THR A 954 43.98 -39.88 -25.40
C THR A 954 43.95 -40.94 -24.30
N GLU A 955 45.00 -41.76 -24.14
CA GLU A 955 44.98 -42.92 -23.24
C GLU A 955 46.25 -42.98 -22.35
N LEU A 956 46.05 -42.69 -21.05
CA LEU A 956 47.06 -42.88 -20.01
C LEU A 956 47.02 -44.33 -19.50
N ARG A 957 48.16 -45.02 -19.50
CA ARG A 957 48.31 -46.34 -18.90
C ARG A 957 49.17 -46.23 -17.64
N VAL A 958 48.67 -46.79 -16.54
CA VAL A 958 49.36 -46.81 -15.25
C VAL A 958 50.25 -48.04 -15.21
N VAL A 959 51.56 -47.84 -15.05
CA VAL A 959 52.56 -48.89 -14.97
C VAL A 959 53.22 -48.82 -13.58
N PRO A 960 53.36 -49.92 -12.84
CA PRO A 960 54.09 -49.93 -11.58
C PRO A 960 55.54 -49.48 -11.79
N LEU A 961 56.08 -48.67 -10.87
CA LEU A 961 57.51 -48.31 -10.90
C LEU A 961 58.38 -49.58 -10.81
N GLN A 962 59.52 -49.56 -11.51
CA GLN A 962 60.54 -50.60 -11.40
C GLN A 962 61.85 -49.96 -10.92
N PRO A 963 62.26 -50.16 -9.65
CA PRO A 963 61.64 -51.02 -8.62
C PRO A 963 60.34 -50.43 -8.02
N PRO A 964 59.40 -51.25 -7.52
CA PRO A 964 58.16 -50.78 -6.92
C PRO A 964 58.43 -50.08 -5.58
N GLU A 965 57.94 -48.85 -5.43
CA GLU A 965 58.01 -48.08 -4.18
C GLU A 965 56.70 -48.14 -3.40
N ILE A 966 56.77 -48.17 -2.06
CA ILE A 966 55.59 -48.11 -1.17
C ILE A 966 55.41 -46.68 -0.66
N CYS A 967 54.17 -46.19 -0.74
CA CYS A 967 53.72 -44.97 -0.08
C CYS A 967 52.89 -45.32 1.16
N PHE A 968 53.30 -44.80 2.31
CA PHE A 968 52.56 -44.87 3.56
C PHE A 968 51.81 -43.57 3.80
N THR A 969 50.53 -43.67 4.14
CA THR A 969 49.70 -42.52 4.54
C THR A 969 49.30 -42.70 6.00
N LEU A 970 49.81 -41.84 6.87
CA LEU A 970 49.46 -41.80 8.29
C LEU A 970 48.36 -40.76 8.51
N CYS A 971 47.23 -41.17 9.04
CA CYS A 971 46.10 -40.30 9.37
C CYS A 971 45.92 -40.21 10.88
N LEU A 972 45.93 -38.99 11.42
CA LEU A 972 45.66 -38.67 12.82
C LEU A 972 44.23 -38.15 12.95
N ILE A 973 43.50 -38.69 13.93
CA ILE A 973 42.10 -38.35 14.17
C ILE A 973 41.99 -37.77 15.59
N SER A 974 41.40 -36.59 15.71
CA SER A 974 41.09 -35.94 16.98
C SER A 974 39.58 -35.69 17.08
N ALA A 975 38.95 -36.19 18.13
CA ALA A 975 37.51 -36.11 18.35
C ALA A 975 37.19 -35.56 19.75
N ARG A 976 36.15 -34.73 19.85
CA ARG A 976 35.65 -34.19 21.13
C ARG A 976 34.15 -33.91 21.10
N TRP A 977 33.56 -33.77 22.28
CA TRP A 977 32.19 -33.28 22.46
C TRP A 977 32.16 -31.75 22.60
N THR A 978 31.29 -31.09 21.85
CA THR A 978 31.14 -29.62 21.88
C THR A 978 29.68 -29.21 21.89
N GLU A 979 29.31 -28.25 22.74
CA GLU A 979 27.93 -27.76 22.86
C GLU A 979 27.47 -26.96 21.63
N ALA A 980 26.34 -27.35 21.06
CA ALA A 980 25.72 -26.68 19.94
C ALA A 980 24.19 -26.66 20.06
N ASP A 981 23.58 -25.66 19.44
CA ASP A 981 22.14 -25.64 19.25
C ASP A 981 21.74 -26.62 18.14
N ILE A 982 20.59 -27.28 18.29
CA ILE A 982 20.04 -28.19 17.27
C ILE A 982 18.64 -27.70 16.88
N TRP A 983 18.38 -27.46 15.60
CA TRP A 983 17.09 -26.93 15.11
C TRP A 983 16.75 -27.44 13.70
N ILE A 984 15.52 -27.24 13.24
CA ILE A 984 15.10 -27.48 11.85
C ILE A 984 14.71 -26.14 11.21
N GLU A 985 15.10 -25.88 9.94
CA GLU A 985 14.75 -24.68 9.16
C GLU A 985 13.79 -25.02 7.99
N PRO A 986 12.46 -24.82 8.14
CA PRO A 986 11.42 -25.26 7.20
C PRO A 986 11.62 -24.83 5.74
N GLU A 987 12.13 -23.62 5.51
CA GLU A 987 12.30 -23.07 4.16
C GLU A 987 13.58 -23.56 3.47
N ARG A 988 14.54 -24.12 4.21
CA ARG A 988 15.86 -24.52 3.67
C ARG A 988 16.09 -26.02 3.67
N SER A 989 15.65 -26.74 4.72
CA SER A 989 15.72 -28.20 4.79
C SER A 989 14.80 -28.76 5.88
N SER A 990 14.26 -29.96 5.64
CA SER A 990 13.59 -30.78 6.65
C SER A 990 14.54 -31.41 7.66
N ASP A 991 15.85 -31.27 7.45
CA ASP A 991 16.89 -31.95 8.19
C ASP A 991 17.34 -31.13 9.42
N ALA A 992 17.73 -31.80 10.51
CA ALA A 992 18.15 -31.13 11.76
C ALA A 992 19.56 -30.51 11.65
N LEU A 993 19.70 -29.20 11.84
CA LEU A 993 20.93 -28.41 11.67
C LEU A 993 21.68 -28.16 12.99
N SER A 994 22.92 -27.66 12.88
CA SER A 994 23.82 -27.32 14.00
C SER A 994 24.49 -25.94 13.88
N HIS A 995 24.76 -25.27 15.02
CA HIS A 995 25.20 -23.86 15.11
C HIS A 995 26.71 -23.73 15.28
N PHE A 996 27.47 -24.18 14.27
CA PHE A 996 28.91 -23.95 14.21
C PHE A 996 29.28 -22.97 13.08
N ASP A 997 30.15 -21.99 13.34
CA ASP A 997 30.45 -20.92 12.38
C ASP A 997 31.02 -21.44 11.05
N PHE A 998 31.79 -22.53 11.07
CA PHE A 998 32.33 -23.17 9.87
C PHE A 998 31.25 -23.82 8.99
N THR A 999 30.13 -24.24 9.59
CA THR A 999 28.97 -24.79 8.89
C THR A 999 28.18 -23.70 8.15
N ASN A 1000 28.27 -22.46 8.62
CA ASN A 1000 27.63 -21.27 8.05
C ASN A 1000 28.55 -20.46 7.11
N GLY A 1001 29.72 -21.02 6.74
CA GLY A 1001 30.63 -20.41 5.77
C GLY A 1001 31.47 -19.24 6.30
N LYS A 1002 31.54 -19.01 7.62
CA LYS A 1002 32.37 -17.95 8.24
C LYS A 1002 33.71 -18.51 8.75
N ASN A 1003 34.70 -17.63 8.83
CA ASN A 1003 36.12 -17.75 9.23
C ASN A 1003 36.62 -19.09 9.81
N GLU A 1004 37.72 -19.61 9.24
CA GLU A 1004 38.46 -20.79 9.73
C GLU A 1004 39.16 -20.56 11.08
N GLY A 1005 39.42 -19.30 11.44
CA GLY A 1005 40.22 -18.92 12.61
C GLY A 1005 39.64 -19.23 13.99
N ASN A 1006 38.37 -19.64 14.08
CA ASN A 1006 37.72 -19.97 15.36
C ASN A 1006 37.76 -21.47 15.71
N ILE A 1007 38.24 -22.35 14.82
CA ILE A 1007 38.18 -23.80 15.07
C ILE A 1007 39.13 -24.22 16.21
N THR A 1008 40.25 -23.52 16.37
CA THR A 1008 41.17 -23.61 17.53
C THR A 1008 40.46 -23.35 18.86
N ASP A 1009 39.56 -22.36 18.90
CA ASP A 1009 38.86 -21.95 20.13
C ASP A 1009 37.88 -23.03 20.61
N TYR A 1010 37.29 -23.79 19.67
CA TYR A 1010 36.41 -24.91 19.99
C TYR A 1010 37.17 -26.16 20.46
N PHE A 1011 38.45 -26.31 20.12
CA PHE A 1011 39.24 -27.50 20.44
C PHE A 1011 40.00 -27.43 21.77
N GLY A 1012 40.21 -26.25 22.37
CA GLY A 1012 40.74 -26.08 23.74
C GLY A 1012 42.01 -26.92 24.04
N THR A 1013 42.42 -27.04 25.30
CA THR A 1013 43.71 -27.71 25.61
C THR A 1013 43.63 -29.16 26.07
N ARG A 1014 42.54 -29.74 26.64
CA ARG A 1014 42.64 -31.06 27.34
C ARG A 1014 41.45 -32.07 27.42
N ASP A 1015 40.41 -32.06 26.57
CA ASP A 1015 39.29 -33.04 26.69
C ASP A 1015 38.96 -33.79 25.37
N PHE A 1016 39.85 -34.69 24.93
CA PHE A 1016 39.63 -35.51 23.72
C PHE A 1016 38.97 -36.85 24.05
N ILE A 1017 38.16 -37.36 23.13
CA ILE A 1017 37.61 -38.73 23.20
C ILE A 1017 38.76 -39.71 22.96
N ASN A 1018 38.98 -40.63 23.88
CA ASN A 1018 39.87 -41.77 23.71
C ASN A 1018 39.19 -42.81 22.82
N ILE A 1019 39.81 -43.17 21.70
CA ILE A 1019 39.26 -44.14 20.76
C ILE A 1019 40.20 -45.33 20.68
N GLN A 1020 39.75 -46.50 21.14
CA GLN A 1020 40.53 -47.73 21.14
C GLN A 1020 40.49 -48.43 19.77
N GLU A 1021 41.50 -49.27 19.53
CA GLU A 1021 41.66 -49.99 18.26
C GLU A 1021 40.46 -50.91 17.95
N ASP A 1022 39.92 -51.58 18.97
CA ASP A 1022 38.79 -52.50 18.79
C ASP A 1022 37.52 -51.76 18.37
N TRP A 1023 37.29 -50.52 18.85
CA TRP A 1023 36.17 -49.70 18.42
C TRP A 1023 36.32 -49.25 16.95
N MET A 1024 37.51 -48.78 16.58
CA MET A 1024 37.83 -48.40 15.20
C MET A 1024 37.68 -49.61 14.25
N THR A 1025 38.12 -50.78 14.69
CA THR A 1025 37.97 -52.02 13.92
C THR A 1025 36.49 -52.39 13.78
N GLY A 1026 35.70 -52.24 14.85
CA GLY A 1026 34.25 -52.45 14.86
C GLY A 1026 33.53 -51.60 13.82
N ILE A 1027 33.69 -50.28 13.84
CA ILE A 1027 33.05 -49.36 12.88
C ILE A 1027 33.60 -49.51 11.44
N GLY A 1028 34.75 -50.16 11.27
CA GLY A 1028 35.33 -50.51 9.97
C GLY A 1028 34.77 -51.81 9.37
N SER A 1029 34.14 -52.67 10.18
CA SER A 1029 33.64 -53.99 9.79
C SER A 1029 32.22 -53.99 9.18
N VAL A 1030 31.61 -52.81 9.05
CA VAL A 1030 30.27 -52.62 8.47
C VAL A 1030 30.21 -53.22 7.06
N PRO A 1031 29.24 -54.12 6.75
CA PRO A 1031 29.21 -54.86 5.49
C PRO A 1031 29.02 -53.92 4.29
N THR A 1032 30.02 -53.89 3.41
CA THR A 1032 29.96 -53.13 2.16
C THR A 1032 29.41 -53.99 1.01
N THR A 1033 29.47 -53.49 -0.23
CA THR A 1033 29.01 -54.25 -1.41
C THR A 1033 29.80 -55.53 -1.65
N SER A 1034 30.98 -55.66 -1.07
CA SER A 1034 31.80 -56.88 -1.05
C SER A 1034 31.93 -57.43 0.38
N ALA A 1035 31.42 -58.64 0.63
CA ALA A 1035 31.32 -59.21 1.98
C ALA A 1035 32.67 -59.50 2.69
N ASN A 1036 33.82 -59.30 2.03
CA ASN A 1036 35.15 -59.70 2.51
C ASN A 1036 36.17 -58.55 2.62
N ARG A 1037 35.75 -57.28 2.57
CA ARG A 1037 36.66 -56.11 2.70
C ARG A 1037 36.17 -55.15 3.76
N SER A 1038 37.10 -54.50 4.46
CA SER A 1038 36.73 -53.47 5.44
C SER A 1038 36.37 -52.15 4.74
N SER A 1039 35.65 -51.32 5.47
CA SER A 1039 35.30 -49.94 5.08
C SER A 1039 36.53 -49.11 4.71
N TYR A 1040 37.62 -49.28 5.47
CA TYR A 1040 38.86 -48.55 5.28
C TYR A 1040 39.59 -48.97 3.99
N GLU A 1041 39.55 -50.26 3.64
CA GLU A 1041 40.15 -50.78 2.41
C GLU A 1041 39.42 -50.30 1.15
N GLU A 1042 38.08 -50.26 1.20
CA GLU A 1042 37.26 -49.78 0.08
C GLU A 1042 37.44 -48.27 -0.15
N ALA A 1043 37.48 -47.48 0.93
CA ALA A 1043 37.78 -46.05 0.85
C ALA A 1043 39.16 -45.79 0.26
N MET A 1044 40.15 -46.58 0.66
CA MET A 1044 41.52 -46.48 0.15
C MET A 1044 41.61 -46.80 -1.35
N ASP A 1045 40.98 -47.88 -1.81
CA ASP A 1045 40.93 -48.23 -3.23
C ASP A 1045 40.28 -47.12 -4.06
N PHE A 1046 39.18 -46.56 -3.56
CA PHE A 1046 38.47 -45.47 -4.23
C PHE A 1046 39.30 -44.19 -4.33
N CYS A 1047 39.98 -43.79 -3.24
CA CYS A 1047 40.84 -42.61 -3.23
C CYS A 1047 42.01 -42.77 -4.22
N MET A 1048 42.59 -43.97 -4.33
CA MET A 1048 43.66 -44.24 -5.29
C MET A 1048 43.20 -44.20 -6.74
N ILE A 1049 42.00 -44.71 -7.06
CA ILE A 1049 41.43 -44.63 -8.41
C ILE A 1049 41.12 -43.18 -8.78
N SER A 1050 40.58 -42.40 -7.85
CA SER A 1050 40.19 -41.00 -8.09
C SER A 1050 41.41 -40.10 -8.37
N ARG A 1051 42.52 -40.34 -7.66
CA ARG A 1051 43.80 -39.65 -7.87
C ARG A 1051 44.43 -39.90 -9.25
N LYS A 1052 44.03 -40.96 -9.96
CA LYS A 1052 44.47 -41.23 -11.36
C LYS A 1052 43.79 -40.32 -12.39
N LYS A 1053 42.68 -39.63 -12.04
CA LYS A 1053 41.86 -38.82 -12.96
C LYS A 1053 42.03 -37.31 -12.79
N SER A 1054 42.60 -36.84 -11.68
CA SER A 1054 42.76 -35.40 -11.38
C SER A 1054 44.01 -35.16 -10.56
N ASP A 1055 44.80 -34.15 -10.93
CA ASP A 1055 46.14 -33.85 -10.39
C ASP A 1055 46.13 -33.23 -8.96
N SER A 1056 44.97 -33.03 -8.32
CA SER A 1056 44.87 -32.16 -7.12
C SER A 1056 44.23 -32.73 -5.85
N ASP A 1057 43.66 -33.93 -5.82
CA ASP A 1057 42.86 -34.37 -4.65
C ASP A 1057 43.70 -35.15 -3.61
N SER A 1058 44.52 -34.43 -2.83
CA SER A 1058 45.36 -35.02 -1.76
C SER A 1058 44.58 -35.41 -0.48
N ASN A 1059 43.35 -34.91 -0.28
CA ASN A 1059 42.65 -34.94 1.02
C ASN A 1059 41.47 -35.94 1.07
N CYS A 1060 41.45 -36.91 0.14
CA CYS A 1060 40.36 -37.89 0.02
C CYS A 1060 40.17 -38.74 1.29
N LEU A 1061 41.26 -39.36 1.78
CA LEU A 1061 41.24 -40.20 2.97
C LEU A 1061 40.92 -39.39 4.23
N GLU A 1062 41.45 -38.16 4.32
CA GLU A 1062 41.15 -37.22 5.42
C GLU A 1062 39.66 -36.95 5.52
N THR A 1063 39.03 -36.65 4.38
CA THR A 1063 37.60 -36.30 4.33
C THR A 1063 36.73 -37.49 4.69
N PHE A 1064 37.05 -38.68 4.17
CA PHE A 1064 36.33 -39.91 4.49
C PHE A 1064 36.38 -40.22 5.99
N LEU A 1065 37.56 -40.22 6.59
CA LEU A 1065 37.75 -40.56 8.00
C LEU A 1065 37.06 -39.55 8.93
N ALA A 1066 37.15 -38.25 8.63
CA ALA A 1066 36.50 -37.21 9.43
C ALA A 1066 34.98 -37.40 9.46
N MET A 1067 34.37 -37.69 8.30
CA MET A 1067 32.93 -37.95 8.17
C MET A 1067 32.52 -39.28 8.81
N HIS A 1068 33.22 -40.38 8.52
CA HIS A 1068 32.89 -41.73 9.01
C HIS A 1068 32.95 -41.83 10.53
N VAL A 1069 33.99 -41.27 11.15
CA VAL A 1069 34.12 -41.28 12.62
C VAL A 1069 33.09 -40.34 13.27
N THR A 1070 32.81 -39.19 12.66
CA THR A 1070 31.76 -38.27 13.13
C THR A 1070 30.38 -38.93 13.14
N ASP A 1071 30.05 -39.69 12.08
CA ASP A 1071 28.77 -40.39 11.93
C ASP A 1071 28.58 -41.42 13.05
N ALA A 1072 29.63 -42.21 13.32
CA ALA A 1072 29.64 -43.27 14.34
C ALA A 1072 29.56 -42.71 15.77
N ILE A 1073 30.28 -41.63 16.09
CA ILE A 1073 30.20 -41.01 17.43
C ILE A 1073 28.81 -40.41 17.69
N ALA A 1074 28.16 -39.85 16.67
CA ALA A 1074 26.81 -39.29 16.81
C ALA A 1074 25.70 -40.35 16.96
N GLU A 1075 26.02 -41.64 16.80
CA GLU A 1075 25.12 -42.77 17.07
C GLU A 1075 25.29 -43.37 18.47
N LEU A 1076 26.27 -42.89 19.25
CA LEU A 1076 26.45 -43.33 20.62
C LEU A 1076 25.24 -42.92 21.50
N GLY A 1077 24.83 -43.84 22.35
CA GLY A 1077 23.76 -43.66 23.32
C GLY A 1077 22.54 -44.56 23.05
N GLU A 1078 22.13 -45.32 24.06
CA GLU A 1078 20.88 -46.08 24.03
C GLU A 1078 19.70 -45.17 24.35
N PHE A 1079 19.05 -44.63 23.31
CA PHE A 1079 17.83 -43.86 23.49
C PHE A 1079 16.64 -44.83 23.59
N GLN A 1080 16.15 -45.07 24.80
CA GLN A 1080 14.96 -45.90 24.99
C GLN A 1080 13.71 -45.16 24.53
N LYS A 1081 13.02 -45.77 23.56
CA LYS A 1081 11.79 -45.22 22.99
C LYS A 1081 10.59 -45.66 23.83
N GLY A 1082 10.23 -44.85 24.82
CA GLY A 1082 8.92 -44.89 25.47
C GLY A 1082 8.64 -46.10 26.38
N GLU A 1083 9.55 -46.44 27.29
CA GLU A 1083 9.20 -47.31 28.41
C GLU A 1083 8.51 -46.53 29.55
N PHE A 1084 7.58 -47.20 30.24
CA PHE A 1084 6.80 -46.61 31.33
C PHE A 1084 7.70 -46.36 32.54
N ILE A 1085 8.05 -45.10 32.82
CA ILE A 1085 8.70 -44.74 34.08
C ILE A 1085 7.67 -44.92 35.20
N THR A 1086 7.79 -46.03 35.95
CA THR A 1086 6.87 -46.38 37.05
C THR A 1086 7.40 -45.96 38.42
N SER A 1087 8.67 -45.54 38.53
CA SER A 1087 9.30 -45.19 39.80
C SER A 1087 9.99 -43.82 39.79
N VAL A 1088 9.93 -43.10 40.92
CA VAL A 1088 10.53 -41.76 41.10
C VAL A 1088 12.06 -41.78 41.07
N ARG A 1089 12.71 -42.93 41.33
CA ARG A 1089 14.17 -43.05 41.29
C ARG A 1089 14.75 -42.98 39.87
N ASP A 1090 13.98 -43.40 38.88
CA ASP A 1090 14.38 -43.32 37.46
C ASP A 1090 14.29 -41.88 36.92
N TYR A 1091 13.66 -40.97 37.69
CA TYR A 1091 13.43 -39.58 37.32
C TYR A 1091 14.63 -38.67 37.66
N GLU A 1092 15.38 -38.94 38.73
CA GLU A 1092 16.36 -37.97 39.25
C GLU A 1092 17.65 -37.84 38.40
N GLU A 1093 17.96 -38.80 37.51
CA GLU A 1093 19.16 -38.80 36.67
C GLU A 1093 18.88 -38.83 35.15
N ALA A 1094 17.62 -38.73 34.73
CA ALA A 1094 17.23 -38.85 33.33
C ALA A 1094 17.35 -37.50 32.57
N ASN A 1095 18.01 -37.53 31.42
CA ASN A 1095 18.02 -36.40 30.47
C ASN A 1095 16.82 -36.50 29.52
N VAL A 1096 16.10 -35.39 29.36
CA VAL A 1096 14.87 -35.29 28.55
C VAL A 1096 15.09 -34.34 27.37
N ILE A 1097 14.58 -34.72 26.20
CA ILE A 1097 14.56 -33.84 25.02
C ILE A 1097 13.43 -32.81 25.17
N GLY A 1098 13.78 -31.54 25.40
CA GLY A 1098 12.82 -30.44 25.42
C GLY A 1098 12.81 -29.65 24.12
N TYR A 1099 11.64 -29.11 23.76
CA TYR A 1099 11.44 -28.35 22.52
C TYR A 1099 11.11 -26.90 22.80
N THR A 1100 11.75 -26.01 22.05
CA THR A 1100 11.41 -24.59 21.99
C THR A 1100 10.82 -24.28 20.62
N ARG A 1101 9.59 -23.76 20.60
CA ARG A 1101 8.87 -23.41 19.36
C ARG A 1101 9.13 -21.96 18.97
N TYR A 1102 9.48 -21.77 17.70
CA TYR A 1102 9.56 -20.47 17.07
C TYR A 1102 8.54 -20.41 15.93
N VAL A 1103 7.76 -19.32 15.91
CA VAL A 1103 6.81 -19.06 14.83
C VAL A 1103 7.34 -17.91 13.98
N TYR A 1104 7.27 -18.07 12.66
CA TYR A 1104 7.63 -17.02 11.70
C TYR A 1104 6.41 -16.13 11.46
N ILE A 1105 6.39 -14.98 12.12
CA ILE A 1105 5.26 -14.05 12.03
C ILE A 1105 5.76 -12.62 11.87
N TYR A 1106 4.87 -11.78 11.35
CA TYR A 1106 5.04 -10.35 11.39
C TYR A 1106 4.71 -9.86 12.80
N SER A 1107 5.58 -9.06 13.41
CA SER A 1107 5.27 -8.47 14.71
C SER A 1107 5.95 -7.12 14.91
N TYR A 1108 5.36 -6.33 15.81
CA TYR A 1108 5.97 -5.12 16.31
C TYR A 1108 6.82 -5.49 17.54
N GLY A 1109 8.15 -5.47 17.39
CA GLY A 1109 9.07 -5.80 18.48
C GLY A 1109 10.43 -5.16 18.28
N PHE A 1110 10.97 -4.54 19.35
CA PHE A 1110 12.26 -3.82 19.29
C PHE A 1110 13.46 -4.72 18.93
N GLY A 1111 13.40 -6.00 19.28
CA GLY A 1111 14.47 -6.97 18.99
C GLY A 1111 14.54 -7.42 17.52
N THR A 1112 13.61 -7.01 16.66
CA THR A 1112 13.55 -7.46 15.26
C THR A 1112 14.51 -6.71 14.33
N SER A 1113 14.94 -5.50 14.71
CA SER A 1113 15.91 -4.71 13.94
C SER A 1113 16.53 -3.60 14.78
N ILE A 1114 17.84 -3.40 14.62
CA ILE A 1114 18.58 -2.26 15.21
C ILE A 1114 18.04 -0.92 14.69
N GLY A 1115 17.43 -0.89 13.50
CA GLY A 1115 16.87 0.33 12.91
C GLY A 1115 15.63 0.87 13.62
N ILE A 1116 14.88 0.03 14.34
CA ILE A 1116 13.61 0.40 14.99
C ILE A 1116 13.84 1.34 16.19
N PRO A 1117 14.73 1.02 17.16
CA PRO A 1117 15.07 1.95 18.25
C PRO A 1117 15.55 3.31 17.73
N ILE A 1118 16.41 3.32 16.71
CA ILE A 1118 16.95 4.54 16.11
C ILE A 1118 15.82 5.37 15.48
N ALA A 1119 14.90 4.71 14.76
CA ALA A 1119 13.75 5.37 14.16
C ALA A 1119 12.84 6.02 15.21
N PHE A 1120 12.55 5.32 16.31
CA PHE A 1120 11.78 5.89 17.41
C PHE A 1120 12.51 7.01 18.13
N SER A 1121 13.83 6.95 18.33
CA SER A 1121 14.59 8.05 18.95
C SER A 1121 14.44 9.37 18.19
N VAL A 1122 14.44 9.31 16.86
CA VAL A 1122 14.31 10.50 16.00
C VAL A 1122 12.85 10.96 15.87
N LEU A 1123 11.88 10.04 15.77
CA LEU A 1123 10.45 10.40 15.74
C LEU A 1123 9.96 10.97 17.09
N LEU A 1124 10.42 10.41 18.20
CA LEU A 1124 10.13 10.94 19.54
C LEU A 1124 10.79 12.30 19.78
N PHE A 1125 11.87 12.60 19.08
CA PHE A 1125 12.45 13.93 19.11
C PHE A 1125 11.53 14.98 18.42
N HIS A 1126 10.81 14.64 17.35
CA HIS A 1126 9.74 15.50 16.82
C HIS A 1126 8.62 15.70 17.85
N VAL A 1127 8.20 14.62 18.54
CA VAL A 1127 7.21 14.71 19.62
C VAL A 1127 7.67 15.67 20.73
N LEU A 1128 8.93 15.58 21.14
CA LEU A 1128 9.53 16.48 22.13
C LEU A 1128 9.49 17.94 21.65
N VAL A 1129 9.86 18.20 20.39
CA VAL A 1129 9.82 19.55 19.79
C VAL A 1129 8.40 20.13 19.84
N VAL A 1130 7.38 19.33 19.53
CA VAL A 1130 5.97 19.74 19.62
C VAL A 1130 5.56 20.00 21.07
N LEU A 1131 5.93 19.12 22.01
CA LEU A 1131 5.62 19.27 23.43
C LEU A 1131 6.27 20.49 24.07
N VAL A 1132 7.42 20.95 23.57
CA VAL A 1132 8.05 22.21 23.99
C VAL A 1132 7.38 23.42 23.32
N TYR A 1133 6.97 23.29 22.05
CA TYR A 1133 6.34 24.36 21.28
C TYR A 1133 4.94 24.74 21.80
N ILE A 1134 4.14 23.75 22.20
CA ILE A 1134 2.76 23.97 22.69
C ILE A 1134 2.73 24.92 23.92
N PRO A 1135 3.47 24.68 25.02
CA PRO A 1135 3.55 25.60 26.14
C PRO A 1135 4.06 26.99 25.75
N LEU A 1136 5.06 27.09 24.87
CA LEU A 1136 5.59 28.38 24.42
C LEU A 1136 4.54 29.24 23.70
N LEU A 1137 3.64 28.62 22.93
CA LEU A 1137 2.49 29.31 22.33
C LEU A 1137 1.47 29.78 23.36
N PHE A 1138 1.21 28.96 24.38
CA PHE A 1138 0.27 29.33 25.43
C PHE A 1138 0.83 30.41 26.35
N PHE A 1139 2.07 30.33 26.82
CA PHE A 1139 2.62 31.23 27.85
C PHE A 1139 3.20 32.54 27.31
N SER A 1140 3.46 32.65 26.00
CA SER A 1140 3.95 33.90 25.40
C SER A 1140 2.79 34.82 24.99
N GLU A 1141 2.63 35.95 25.68
CA GLU A 1141 1.63 36.97 25.33
C GLU A 1141 1.80 37.52 23.91
N HIS A 1142 3.02 37.53 23.37
CA HIS A 1142 3.29 37.99 22.00
C HIS A 1142 2.82 37.01 20.92
N LEU A 1143 2.95 35.70 21.15
CA LEU A 1143 2.43 34.67 20.25
C LEU A 1143 0.90 34.55 20.32
N ARG A 1144 0.30 34.97 21.45
CA ARG A 1144 -1.16 34.93 21.69
C ARG A 1144 -1.92 36.14 21.13
N SER A 1145 -1.34 37.34 21.17
CA SER A 1145 -2.06 38.62 20.96
C SER A 1145 -1.90 39.26 19.57
N ARG A 1146 -1.01 38.74 18.71
CA ARG A 1146 -0.88 39.22 17.33
C ARG A 1146 -0.82 38.03 16.36
N PRO A 1147 -1.96 37.45 15.97
CA PRO A 1147 -2.03 36.59 14.80
C PRO A 1147 -1.94 37.48 13.55
N GLY A 1148 -0.81 38.17 13.38
CA GLY A 1148 -0.64 39.14 12.29
C GLY A 1148 -0.57 38.48 10.93
N TRP A 1149 -0.27 37.18 10.87
CA TRP A 1149 -0.09 36.41 9.65
C TRP A 1149 -0.50 34.98 9.98
N SER A 1150 -1.69 34.59 9.53
CA SER A 1150 -2.24 33.24 9.77
C SER A 1150 -1.85 32.27 8.67
N SER A 1151 -1.34 32.79 7.55
CA SER A 1151 -0.98 32.01 6.38
C SER A 1151 0.33 32.47 5.76
N LEU A 1152 0.98 31.54 5.04
CA LEU A 1152 2.10 31.83 4.17
C LEU A 1152 1.74 32.83 3.05
N GLY A 1153 0.45 32.86 2.64
CA GLY A 1153 -0.07 33.79 1.66
C GLY A 1153 0.03 35.24 2.13
N ASP A 1154 -0.18 35.48 3.42
CA ASP A 1154 -0.10 36.82 3.99
C ASP A 1154 1.36 37.36 3.89
N LEU A 1155 2.37 36.53 4.16
CA LEU A 1155 3.79 36.87 4.04
C LEU A 1155 4.21 37.09 2.56
N LEU A 1156 3.63 36.32 1.63
CA LEU A 1156 3.84 36.50 0.19
C LEU A 1156 3.23 37.83 -0.29
N VAL A 1157 2.02 38.17 0.16
CA VAL A 1157 1.34 39.43 -0.17
C VAL A 1157 2.14 40.63 0.34
N LEU A 1158 2.73 40.55 1.53
CA LEU A 1158 3.67 41.57 2.02
C LEU A 1158 4.88 41.73 1.12
N THR A 1159 5.52 40.62 0.77
CA THR A 1159 6.73 40.63 -0.09
C THR A 1159 6.43 41.21 -1.46
N LEU A 1160 5.24 40.97 -2.00
CA LEU A 1160 4.79 41.52 -3.29
C LEU A 1160 4.41 43.01 -3.19
N ASN A 1161 4.05 43.49 -2.01
CA ASN A 1161 3.63 44.87 -1.78
C ASN A 1161 4.73 45.78 -1.19
N SER A 1162 5.89 45.22 -0.84
CA SER A 1162 7.03 45.95 -0.31
C SER A 1162 7.89 46.55 -1.43
N ASP A 1163 8.19 47.84 -1.34
CA ASP A 1163 9.09 48.53 -2.28
C ASP A 1163 10.55 48.12 -2.05
N VAL A 1164 11.27 47.83 -3.13
CA VAL A 1164 12.68 47.46 -3.10
C VAL A 1164 13.53 48.74 -3.24
N GLU A 1165 13.89 49.37 -2.13
CA GLU A 1165 14.79 50.55 -2.12
C GLU A 1165 16.24 50.22 -2.47
N GLU A 1166 16.64 48.94 -2.37
CA GLU A 1166 18.03 48.50 -2.55
C GLU A 1166 18.18 47.50 -3.70
N ASP A 1167 19.06 47.79 -4.66
CA ASP A 1167 19.30 46.93 -5.83
C ASP A 1167 19.97 45.59 -5.45
N LEU A 1168 19.17 44.56 -5.18
CA LEU A 1168 19.60 43.21 -4.82
C LEU A 1168 20.30 42.45 -5.98
N THR A 1169 20.43 43.05 -7.16
CA THR A 1169 21.16 42.44 -8.29
C THR A 1169 22.68 42.63 -8.18
N LYS A 1170 23.16 43.57 -7.35
CA LYS A 1170 24.59 43.88 -7.17
C LYS A 1170 25.20 43.13 -5.98
N GLY A 1171 26.41 42.57 -6.15
CA GLY A 1171 27.19 41.89 -5.10
C GLY A 1171 27.17 40.34 -5.14
N LYS A 1172 28.01 39.69 -4.33
CA LYS A 1172 28.08 38.21 -4.26
C LYS A 1172 26.85 37.63 -3.57
N ALA A 1173 26.32 36.51 -4.06
CA ALA A 1173 25.11 35.88 -3.51
C ALA A 1173 25.19 35.64 -2.00
N SER A 1174 26.36 35.23 -1.48
CA SER A 1174 26.60 35.03 -0.05
C SER A 1174 26.43 36.31 0.79
N GLU A 1175 26.76 37.48 0.27
CA GLU A 1175 26.60 38.75 1.00
C GLU A 1175 25.12 39.16 1.06
N ARG A 1176 24.36 38.89 0.00
CA ARG A 1176 22.92 39.21 -0.08
C ARG A 1176 22.12 38.47 0.99
N TRP A 1177 22.38 37.18 1.17
CA TRP A 1177 21.64 36.33 2.12
C TRP A 1177 21.88 36.72 3.59
N THR A 1178 22.94 37.47 3.88
CA THR A 1178 23.26 37.94 5.23
C THR A 1178 22.55 39.25 5.61
N LYS A 1179 21.87 39.92 4.67
CA LYS A 1179 21.17 41.18 4.95
C LYS A 1179 20.02 40.98 5.95
N PRO A 1180 19.89 41.84 6.97
CA PRO A 1180 18.80 41.77 7.95
C PRO A 1180 17.46 42.18 7.33
N VAL A 1181 16.39 41.51 7.76
CA VAL A 1181 14.99 41.74 7.34
C VAL A 1181 14.12 41.95 8.58
N VAL A 1182 13.23 42.94 8.52
CA VAL A 1182 12.26 43.30 9.58
C VAL A 1182 10.98 43.86 8.96
N VAL A 1183 9.86 43.75 9.67
CA VAL A 1183 8.57 44.35 9.27
C VAL A 1183 8.37 45.69 9.96
N ARG A 1184 8.12 46.75 9.17
CA ARG A 1184 7.83 48.11 9.67
C ARG A 1184 6.33 48.39 9.60
N ASP A 1185 5.81 49.12 10.58
CA ASP A 1185 4.41 49.58 10.62
C ASP A 1185 4.37 51.09 10.30
N LEU A 1186 3.72 51.49 9.21
CA LEU A 1186 3.61 52.89 8.80
C LEU A 1186 2.40 53.52 9.51
N GLY A 1187 2.68 54.22 10.61
CA GLY A 1187 1.73 54.64 11.65
C GLY A 1187 0.55 55.56 11.26
N HIS A 1188 0.31 55.84 9.98
CA HIS A 1188 -0.85 56.62 9.53
C HIS A 1188 -1.82 55.88 8.61
N THR A 1189 -1.45 54.73 8.04
CA THR A 1189 -2.30 53.97 7.11
C THR A 1189 -2.59 52.54 7.57
N GLY A 1190 -1.93 52.07 8.64
CA GLY A 1190 -2.00 50.67 9.08
C GLY A 1190 -1.35 49.68 8.10
N ARG A 1191 -0.60 50.20 7.11
CA ARG A 1191 0.13 49.41 6.11
C ARG A 1191 1.45 48.92 6.70
N LYS A 1192 1.75 47.64 6.48
CA LYS A 1192 3.00 46.99 6.92
C LYS A 1192 3.83 46.65 5.69
N ASP A 1193 5.14 46.91 5.76
CA ASP A 1193 6.07 46.60 4.67
C ASP A 1193 7.29 45.84 5.21
N ILE A 1194 7.91 45.01 4.36
CA ILE A 1194 9.16 44.32 4.63
C ILE A 1194 10.33 45.23 4.23
N VAL A 1195 11.26 45.47 5.15
CA VAL A 1195 12.46 46.28 4.90
C VAL A 1195 13.70 45.40 4.97
N VAL A 1196 14.56 45.49 3.95
CA VAL A 1196 15.85 44.80 3.87
C VAL A 1196 16.98 45.82 4.05
N GLY A 1197 17.76 45.73 5.13
CA GLY A 1197 18.85 46.69 5.42
C GLY A 1197 18.97 47.08 6.89
N ASP A 1198 20.00 47.88 7.23
CA ASP A 1198 20.33 48.23 8.62
C ASP A 1198 19.39 49.32 9.17
N VAL A 1199 18.33 48.91 9.87
CA VAL A 1199 17.25 49.79 10.36
C VAL A 1199 17.66 50.64 11.59
N ARG A 1200 18.96 50.65 11.95
CA ARG A 1200 19.45 51.44 13.07
C ARG A 1200 19.55 52.95 12.82
N ASN A 1201 19.52 53.40 11.56
CA ASN A 1201 19.70 54.82 11.22
C ASN A 1201 18.44 55.55 10.70
N ASN A 1202 17.32 54.86 10.49
CA ASN A 1202 16.12 55.44 9.86
C ASN A 1202 14.85 55.37 10.74
N MET A 1203 14.97 55.21 12.06
CA MET A 1203 13.83 55.26 12.99
C MET A 1203 13.66 56.63 13.69
N ASP A 1204 14.11 57.71 13.05
CA ASP A 1204 13.67 59.08 13.33
C ASP A 1204 12.66 59.54 12.28
#